data_AF-A0A1G0HDG0-F1
#
_entry.id   AF-A0A1G0HDG0-F1
#
_cell.length_a   1.000
_cell.length_b   1.000
_cell.length_c   1.000
_cell.angle_alpha   90.00
_cell.angle_beta   90.00
_cell.angle_gamma   90.00
#
_symmetry.space_group_name_H-M   'P 1'
#
loop_
_entity.id
_entity.type
_entity.pdbx_description
1 polymer ?
#
loop_
_entity_poly.entity_id
_entity_poly.type
_entity_poly.pdbx_seq_one_letter_code
_entity_poly.pdbx_strand_id
1 'polypeptide(L)'
;MRLHPCINVNKILAYTPPPEIDLSKLPALPDNWLDQFNRILKEFHAQIDQPLKKHIESTYSSKPDLIASLKIAFYYLTDQLSEKHGRISQDKRSVVLSKLTEGITACTEGFHDRVNETIASIFFPDSFDVLLHLTRESLLSKMAAGLTDEVHATNTIINIANEIGLGVRVRQKGDPYYGNLTRELIIESLFKRFGMDFTPFTLPSLICNQLRGFLVELGYVGKKTGNAATDKTELCSYDIGDKKRFTKAIATVLGDMQNLFIIEEDDDKIISYVRDLDWEKIHKAVFEKLLSEQYFSEKPIPQTLFEYAAGDFEDSAILTRLLENAFESTENAHYFKGILNNFPDFFKKLLENEVFFDFLKKPTYLKNIILVLPQHEREMILEKKSPQTIFELLCALNSTLELNLKLQLQEENISYKNLLMNLMSFMITFSGKYSDKSAINDIFIFLYKKCNAVSIKNVLYLFSYWINNLKNKGVDVSAGYLILLTCLSHASQETISKIIAELSILTDAEGNNGLYNMVYATETNSTQVPNIINCLLKLIEKTTPENMPALISGLSEKRMSGDLQGSNALYFMMKALNWSAPNNPTEVLTITNCLLNLIEKTTPENMPALINGLSEKSMSGDFQGSNAFYWMMTALNWVAQKNPTQVPTITNCLLNLIEKTPPENMPALISGLSEKRMSGYYQGCNALYFMMNALDWVAKKNPTQVPNITNCLLKLIEKTTPENMPALISGLSEKKMSGEWQGSNAFYWMMNALYWVAKNNLMQTGNIKNDFLVIFVMLFCKSKKIEKTLLEMITSLKKEFFYSLFDILREKSLLPPVAAKEQILAVCFSIKKELSTYLKDYLKDVLKHSSQADLKDQCEKGTSLAKLIDYHSDQKKQGGKPTATRLLVQKLCGQNSTGNFVGRFFKRTADNDAQKNALSDDELASQYSSQRSSRMS
;
A
#
# COMPACT_ATOMS: atom_id res chain seq x y z
N MET A 1 -36.44 -19.93 -53.42
CA MET A 1 -35.35 -19.80 -52.42
C MET A 1 -34.03 -19.59 -53.14
N ARG A 2 -33.22 -18.59 -52.76
CA ARG A 2 -31.80 -18.55 -53.19
C ARG A 2 -30.95 -18.84 -51.96
N LEU A 3 -30.60 -20.12 -51.78
CA LEU A 3 -29.53 -20.50 -50.86
C LEU A 3 -28.20 -19.99 -51.40
N HIS A 4 -27.19 -19.95 -50.53
CA HIS A 4 -25.84 -19.58 -50.94
C HIS A 4 -25.37 -20.44 -52.14
N PRO A 5 -24.76 -19.86 -53.19
CA PRO A 5 -24.42 -20.60 -54.42
C PRO A 5 -23.55 -21.84 -54.22
N CYS A 6 -22.68 -21.83 -53.21
CA CYS A 6 -21.82 -22.96 -52.88
C CYS A 6 -22.56 -24.14 -52.23
N ILE A 7 -23.84 -24.02 -51.89
CA ILE A 7 -24.61 -25.11 -51.27
C ILE A 7 -25.10 -26.09 -52.34
N ASN A 8 -24.76 -27.37 -52.21
CA ASN A 8 -25.34 -28.44 -53.01
C ASN A 8 -26.75 -28.76 -52.47
N VAL A 9 -27.76 -28.05 -52.98
CA VAL A 9 -29.15 -28.12 -52.51
C VAL A 9 -29.69 -29.55 -52.49
N ASN A 10 -29.40 -30.34 -53.52
CA ASN A 10 -29.91 -31.72 -53.65
C ASN A 10 -29.38 -32.63 -52.55
N LYS A 11 -28.11 -32.46 -52.15
CA LYS A 11 -27.50 -33.28 -51.11
C LYS A 11 -27.80 -32.73 -49.72
N ILE A 12 -27.69 -31.42 -49.52
CA ILE A 12 -27.82 -30.81 -48.18
C ILE A 12 -29.25 -30.79 -47.66
N LEU A 13 -30.26 -30.78 -48.55
CA LEU A 13 -31.68 -30.84 -48.20
C LEU A 13 -32.27 -32.23 -48.42
N ALA A 14 -31.42 -33.25 -48.64
CA ALA A 14 -31.88 -34.63 -48.76
C ALA A 14 -32.67 -35.04 -47.50
N TYR A 15 -33.81 -35.68 -47.71
CA TYR A 15 -34.69 -36.11 -46.63
C TYR A 15 -34.18 -37.41 -46.00
N THR A 16 -33.43 -37.27 -44.92
CA THR A 16 -32.79 -38.35 -44.15
C THR A 16 -33.26 -38.32 -42.68
N PRO A 17 -34.54 -38.63 -42.40
CA PRO A 17 -35.08 -38.59 -41.06
C PRO A 17 -34.44 -39.65 -40.15
N PRO A 18 -34.54 -39.50 -38.82
CA PRO A 18 -34.17 -40.57 -37.90
C PRO A 18 -34.93 -41.86 -38.21
N PRO A 19 -34.33 -43.04 -37.97
CA PRO A 19 -35.01 -44.32 -38.18
C PRO A 19 -36.27 -44.43 -37.32
N GLU A 20 -37.40 -44.79 -37.94
CA GLU A 20 -38.67 -44.96 -37.25
C GLU A 20 -38.61 -46.09 -36.21
N ILE A 21 -39.31 -45.89 -35.08
CA ILE A 21 -39.47 -46.95 -34.06
C ILE A 21 -40.60 -47.85 -34.50
N ASP A 22 -40.23 -49.05 -34.91
CA ASP A 22 -41.17 -50.11 -35.25
C ASP A 22 -41.77 -50.73 -33.97
N LEU A 23 -42.98 -50.29 -33.61
CA LEU A 23 -43.70 -50.79 -32.43
C LEU A 23 -43.90 -52.31 -32.44
N SER A 24 -43.89 -52.96 -33.62
CA SER A 24 -44.05 -54.42 -33.73
C SER A 24 -42.83 -55.20 -33.25
N LYS A 25 -41.67 -54.53 -33.16
CA LYS A 25 -40.41 -55.12 -32.70
C LYS A 25 -40.12 -54.85 -31.22
N LEU A 26 -41.00 -54.12 -30.53
CA LEU A 26 -40.86 -53.83 -29.11
C LEU A 26 -41.56 -54.88 -28.23
N PRO A 27 -41.12 -55.08 -26.97
CA PRO A 27 -41.77 -55.99 -26.03
C PRO A 27 -43.25 -55.63 -25.84
N ALA A 28 -44.15 -56.60 -25.75
CA ALA A 28 -45.58 -56.30 -25.56
C ALA A 28 -45.83 -55.45 -24.30
N LEU A 29 -46.61 -54.37 -24.46
CA LEU A 29 -47.02 -53.54 -23.32
C LEU A 29 -47.97 -54.32 -22.39
N PRO A 30 -47.90 -54.08 -21.07
CA PRO A 30 -48.87 -54.64 -20.14
C PRO A 30 -50.28 -54.10 -20.43
N ASP A 31 -51.32 -54.88 -20.16
CA ASP A 31 -52.72 -54.50 -20.43
C ASP A 31 -53.11 -53.16 -19.77
N ASN A 32 -52.49 -52.82 -18.64
CA ASN A 32 -52.71 -51.59 -17.89
C ASN A 32 -51.67 -50.48 -18.16
N TRP A 33 -50.93 -50.53 -19.27
CA TRP A 33 -49.88 -49.54 -19.59
C TRP A 33 -50.42 -48.09 -19.58
N LEU A 34 -51.66 -47.86 -20.03
CA LEU A 34 -52.26 -46.53 -20.06
C LEU A 34 -52.53 -45.99 -18.64
N ASP A 35 -52.95 -46.86 -17.71
CA ASP A 35 -53.11 -46.49 -16.30
C ASP A 35 -51.75 -46.18 -15.66
N GLN A 36 -50.73 -46.99 -15.96
CA GLN A 36 -49.37 -46.73 -15.50
C GLN A 36 -48.85 -45.40 -16.07
N PHE A 37 -49.10 -45.10 -17.35
CA PHE A 37 -48.67 -43.86 -17.95
C PHE A 37 -49.38 -42.64 -17.35
N ASN A 38 -50.70 -42.73 -17.13
CA ASN A 38 -51.46 -41.70 -16.42
C ASN A 38 -50.92 -41.46 -15.01
N ARG A 39 -50.49 -42.50 -14.27
CA ARG A 39 -49.84 -42.35 -12.96
C ARG A 39 -48.51 -41.61 -13.08
N ILE A 40 -47.64 -42.00 -14.02
CA ILE A 40 -46.35 -41.34 -14.25
C ILE A 40 -46.55 -39.84 -14.55
N LEU A 41 -47.52 -39.49 -15.40
CA LEU A 41 -47.81 -38.10 -15.74
C LEU A 41 -48.42 -37.33 -14.55
N LYS A 42 -49.32 -37.97 -13.78
CA LYS A 42 -49.95 -37.38 -12.58
C LYS A 42 -48.95 -37.12 -11.47
N GLU A 43 -47.99 -38.03 -11.24
CA GLU A 43 -46.91 -37.84 -10.26
C GLU A 43 -46.06 -36.61 -10.59
N PHE A 44 -45.88 -36.31 -11.87
CA PHE A 44 -45.15 -35.13 -12.33
C PHE A 44 -45.99 -33.84 -12.29
N HIS A 45 -47.29 -33.91 -12.60
CA HIS A 45 -48.20 -32.76 -12.60
C HIS A 45 -49.51 -33.07 -11.87
N ALA A 46 -49.48 -32.94 -10.53
CA ALA A 46 -50.51 -33.41 -9.60
C ALA A 46 -51.92 -32.79 -9.78
N GLN A 47 -52.06 -31.74 -10.58
CA GLN A 47 -53.32 -31.02 -10.76
C GLN A 47 -54.30 -31.69 -11.75
N ILE A 48 -53.92 -32.80 -12.42
CA ILE A 48 -54.76 -33.46 -13.41
C ILE A 48 -54.93 -34.96 -13.06
N ASP A 49 -56.16 -35.36 -12.70
CA ASP A 49 -56.44 -36.71 -12.21
C ASP A 49 -56.34 -37.82 -13.26
N GLN A 50 -56.73 -37.53 -14.52
CA GLN A 50 -56.64 -38.46 -15.66
C GLN A 50 -56.08 -37.71 -16.88
N PRO A 51 -54.76 -37.50 -16.94
CA PRO A 51 -54.15 -36.58 -17.90
C PRO A 51 -54.46 -36.91 -19.38
N LEU A 52 -54.48 -38.18 -19.77
CA LEU A 52 -54.67 -38.55 -21.17
C LEU A 52 -56.14 -38.77 -21.57
N LYS A 53 -57.10 -38.78 -20.63
CA LYS A 53 -58.48 -39.20 -20.89
C LYS A 53 -59.15 -38.42 -22.03
N LYS A 54 -59.08 -37.08 -21.96
CA LYS A 54 -59.63 -36.16 -22.98
C LYS A 54 -59.12 -36.50 -24.38
N HIS A 55 -57.87 -36.91 -24.51
CA HIS A 55 -57.22 -37.15 -25.79
C HIS A 55 -57.53 -38.55 -26.34
N ILE A 56 -57.57 -39.58 -25.47
CA ILE A 56 -57.85 -40.97 -25.86
C ILE A 56 -59.34 -41.19 -26.15
N GLU A 57 -60.23 -40.51 -25.45
CA GLU A 57 -61.69 -40.60 -25.67
C GLU A 57 -62.19 -39.67 -26.79
N SER A 58 -61.31 -38.87 -27.40
CA SER A 58 -61.66 -37.94 -28.46
C SER A 58 -62.17 -38.62 -29.74
N THR A 59 -62.90 -37.85 -30.56
CA THR A 59 -63.32 -38.23 -31.93
C THR A 59 -62.26 -37.88 -32.98
N TYR A 60 -61.04 -37.54 -32.57
CA TYR A 60 -59.94 -37.14 -33.44
C TYR A 60 -59.57 -38.25 -34.44
N SER A 61 -59.50 -37.92 -35.73
CA SER A 61 -59.35 -38.89 -36.81
C SER A 61 -58.03 -39.66 -36.77
N SER A 62 -56.93 -39.00 -36.40
CA SER A 62 -55.60 -39.64 -36.30
C SER A 62 -55.27 -40.09 -34.87
N LYS A 63 -56.30 -40.39 -34.07
CA LYS A 63 -56.14 -40.95 -32.72
C LYS A 63 -55.29 -42.24 -32.69
N PRO A 64 -55.37 -43.17 -33.64
CA PRO A 64 -54.49 -44.35 -33.66
C PRO A 64 -53.00 -43.98 -33.68
N ASP A 65 -52.62 -42.95 -34.44
CA ASP A 65 -51.25 -42.47 -34.54
C ASP A 65 -50.81 -41.79 -33.24
N LEU A 66 -51.69 -40.98 -32.63
CA LEU A 66 -51.45 -40.40 -31.31
C LEU A 66 -51.20 -41.49 -30.26
N ILE A 67 -52.00 -42.57 -30.27
CA ILE A 67 -51.80 -43.70 -29.35
C ILE A 67 -50.45 -44.39 -29.62
N ALA A 68 -50.07 -44.59 -30.88
CA ALA A 68 -48.77 -45.14 -31.25
C ALA A 68 -47.62 -44.28 -30.69
N SER A 69 -47.71 -42.96 -30.88
CA SER A 69 -46.75 -42.00 -30.33
C SER A 69 -46.69 -42.03 -28.79
N LEU A 70 -47.83 -42.06 -28.11
CA LEU A 70 -47.88 -42.18 -26.64
C LEU A 70 -47.25 -43.49 -26.13
N LYS A 71 -47.41 -44.60 -26.87
CA LYS A 71 -46.72 -45.86 -26.55
C LYS A 71 -45.21 -45.72 -26.63
N ILE A 72 -44.69 -45.06 -27.67
CA ILE A 72 -43.25 -44.79 -27.81
C ILE A 72 -42.75 -43.96 -26.62
N ALA A 73 -43.47 -42.90 -26.25
CA ALA A 73 -43.13 -42.07 -25.09
C ALA A 73 -43.13 -42.89 -23.79
N PHE A 74 -44.09 -43.79 -23.60
CA PHE A 74 -44.14 -44.69 -22.45
C PHE A 74 -42.95 -45.66 -22.41
N TYR A 75 -42.63 -46.35 -23.51
CA TYR A 75 -41.45 -47.21 -23.58
C TYR A 75 -40.17 -46.45 -23.23
N TYR A 76 -40.07 -45.21 -23.71
CA TYR A 76 -38.94 -44.35 -23.39
C TYR A 76 -38.85 -44.01 -21.90
N LEU A 77 -39.96 -43.54 -21.31
CA LEU A 77 -40.02 -43.15 -19.89
C LEU A 77 -39.87 -44.34 -18.94
N THR A 78 -40.15 -45.56 -19.38
CA THR A 78 -39.95 -46.79 -18.58
C THR A 78 -38.59 -47.44 -18.82
N ASP A 79 -37.67 -46.77 -19.53
CA ASP A 79 -36.31 -47.23 -19.85
C ASP A 79 -36.25 -48.51 -20.70
N GLN A 80 -37.35 -48.86 -21.38
CA GLN A 80 -37.45 -50.06 -22.23
C GLN A 80 -36.83 -49.86 -23.63
N LEU A 81 -36.38 -48.64 -23.96
CA LEU A 81 -35.64 -48.32 -25.18
C LEU A 81 -34.12 -48.17 -24.93
N SER A 82 -33.65 -48.53 -23.73
CA SER A 82 -32.28 -48.24 -23.26
C SER A 82 -31.17 -48.98 -24.01
N GLU A 83 -31.44 -50.16 -24.58
CA GLU A 83 -30.44 -50.91 -25.37
C GLU A 83 -30.02 -50.17 -26.65
N LYS A 84 -30.95 -49.45 -27.28
CA LYS A 84 -30.72 -48.73 -28.54
C LYS A 84 -30.45 -47.23 -28.33
N HIS A 85 -31.00 -46.64 -27.26
CA HIS A 85 -30.98 -45.19 -27.04
C HIS A 85 -30.26 -44.75 -25.74
N GLY A 86 -29.68 -45.69 -24.99
CA GLY A 86 -29.07 -45.43 -23.68
C GLY A 86 -30.11 -45.26 -22.57
N ARG A 87 -29.67 -45.37 -21.31
CA ARG A 87 -30.57 -45.17 -20.16
C ARG A 87 -31.05 -43.72 -20.08
N ILE A 88 -32.33 -43.52 -19.80
CA ILE A 88 -32.88 -42.17 -19.60
C ILE A 88 -32.39 -41.59 -18.26
N SER A 89 -31.79 -40.39 -18.29
CA SER A 89 -31.42 -39.66 -17.06
C SER A 89 -32.66 -39.09 -16.37
N GLN A 90 -32.57 -38.79 -15.07
CA GLN A 90 -33.70 -38.20 -14.32
C GLN A 90 -34.09 -36.81 -14.85
N ASP A 91 -33.10 -35.99 -15.25
CA ASP A 91 -33.34 -34.67 -15.84
C ASP A 91 -34.06 -34.81 -17.18
N LYS A 92 -33.63 -35.73 -18.04
CA LYS A 92 -34.28 -35.99 -19.32
C LYS A 92 -35.69 -36.52 -19.16
N ARG A 93 -35.89 -37.44 -18.20
CA ARG A 93 -37.22 -37.92 -17.82
C ARG A 93 -38.11 -36.73 -17.43
N SER A 94 -37.58 -35.79 -16.64
CA SER A 94 -38.31 -34.59 -16.22
C SER A 94 -38.65 -33.66 -17.39
N VAL A 95 -37.73 -33.44 -18.33
CA VAL A 95 -37.97 -32.60 -19.52
C VAL A 95 -39.04 -33.22 -20.43
N VAL A 96 -38.96 -34.51 -20.70
CA VAL A 96 -39.97 -35.23 -21.50
C VAL A 96 -41.33 -35.17 -20.81
N LEU A 97 -41.37 -35.40 -19.50
CA LEU A 97 -42.61 -35.30 -18.72
C LEU A 97 -43.18 -33.88 -18.76
N SER A 98 -42.36 -32.84 -18.61
CA SER A 98 -42.80 -31.44 -18.72
C SER A 98 -43.43 -31.12 -20.06
N LYS A 99 -42.76 -31.48 -21.17
CA LYS A 99 -43.29 -31.24 -22.53
C LYS A 99 -44.63 -31.96 -22.75
N LEU A 100 -44.73 -33.20 -22.26
CA LEU A 100 -45.97 -33.97 -22.35
C LEU A 100 -47.07 -33.35 -21.48
N THR A 101 -46.79 -32.96 -20.22
CA THR A 101 -47.81 -32.41 -19.32
C THR A 101 -48.27 -31.01 -19.70
N GLU A 102 -47.39 -30.16 -20.22
CA GLU A 102 -47.76 -28.84 -20.77
C GLU A 102 -48.78 -28.95 -21.91
N GLY A 103 -48.71 -30.01 -22.72
CA GLY A 103 -49.62 -30.21 -23.84
C GLY A 103 -51.01 -30.75 -23.46
N ILE A 104 -51.19 -31.27 -22.26
CA ILE A 104 -52.41 -32.00 -21.85
C ILE A 104 -53.64 -31.10 -21.75
N THR A 105 -53.46 -29.81 -21.46
CA THR A 105 -54.59 -28.87 -21.38
C THR A 105 -55.06 -28.41 -22.77
N ALA A 106 -54.26 -28.62 -23.82
CA ALA A 106 -54.56 -28.20 -25.20
C ALA A 106 -55.67 -29.03 -25.88
N CYS A 107 -56.01 -28.69 -27.13
CA CYS A 107 -56.83 -29.53 -28.01
C CYS A 107 -56.10 -30.86 -28.33
N THR A 108 -56.82 -31.86 -28.85
CA THR A 108 -56.23 -33.18 -29.09
C THR A 108 -55.23 -33.19 -30.24
N GLU A 109 -55.52 -32.44 -31.29
CA GLU A 109 -54.65 -32.21 -32.45
C GLU A 109 -53.34 -31.54 -32.01
N GLY A 110 -53.42 -30.42 -31.29
CA GLY A 110 -52.25 -29.71 -30.79
C GLY A 110 -51.45 -30.50 -29.74
N PHE A 111 -52.12 -31.35 -28.96
CA PHE A 111 -51.43 -32.32 -28.09
C PHE A 111 -50.65 -33.35 -28.92
N HIS A 112 -51.23 -33.87 -30.00
CA HIS A 112 -50.55 -34.82 -30.88
C HIS A 112 -49.30 -34.22 -31.52
N ASP A 113 -49.35 -32.98 -32.00
CA ASP A 113 -48.18 -32.27 -32.51
C ASP A 113 -47.05 -32.19 -31.47
N ARG A 114 -47.39 -31.84 -30.23
CA ARG A 114 -46.42 -31.76 -29.11
C ARG A 114 -45.84 -33.12 -28.74
N VAL A 115 -46.65 -34.19 -28.76
CA VAL A 115 -46.18 -35.55 -28.52
C VAL A 115 -45.19 -35.96 -29.61
N ASN A 116 -45.50 -35.71 -30.89
CA ASN A 116 -44.61 -36.05 -32.01
C ASN A 116 -43.31 -35.25 -31.98
N GLU A 117 -43.36 -33.96 -31.64
CA GLU A 117 -42.17 -33.13 -31.40
C GLU A 117 -41.33 -33.67 -30.23
N THR A 118 -41.97 -34.11 -29.15
CA THR A 118 -41.28 -34.69 -28.00
C THR A 118 -40.57 -35.98 -28.39
N ILE A 119 -41.25 -36.87 -29.13
CA ILE A 119 -40.67 -38.13 -29.62
C ILE A 119 -39.52 -37.89 -30.58
N ALA A 120 -39.64 -36.92 -31.48
CA ALA A 120 -38.56 -36.52 -32.38
C ALA A 120 -37.26 -36.19 -31.63
N SER A 121 -37.38 -35.55 -30.46
CA SER A 121 -36.22 -35.17 -29.62
C SER A 121 -35.56 -36.33 -28.87
N ILE A 122 -36.14 -37.53 -28.89
CA ILE A 122 -35.62 -38.71 -28.20
C ILE A 122 -34.46 -39.36 -28.97
N PHE A 123 -34.43 -39.22 -30.29
CA PHE A 123 -33.48 -39.93 -31.15
C PHE A 123 -32.07 -39.34 -31.10
N PHE A 124 -31.08 -40.23 -30.98
CA PHE A 124 -29.67 -39.89 -31.19
C PHE A 124 -29.30 -40.16 -32.66
N PRO A 125 -28.60 -39.24 -33.35
CA PRO A 125 -28.22 -39.44 -34.75
C PRO A 125 -27.19 -40.56 -34.91
N ASP A 126 -27.44 -41.49 -35.83
CA ASP A 126 -26.56 -42.62 -36.15
C ASP A 126 -25.68 -42.38 -37.39
N SER A 127 -25.86 -41.23 -38.04
CA SER A 127 -25.10 -40.80 -39.21
C SER A 127 -25.08 -39.27 -39.31
N PHE A 128 -24.14 -38.75 -40.09
CA PHE A 128 -24.04 -37.31 -40.34
C PHE A 128 -25.29 -36.75 -41.04
N ASP A 129 -25.86 -37.50 -41.99
CA ASP A 129 -27.03 -37.09 -42.76
C ASP A 129 -28.27 -36.95 -41.87
N VAL A 130 -28.42 -37.85 -40.88
CA VAL A 130 -29.49 -37.77 -39.87
C VAL A 130 -29.25 -36.58 -38.93
N LEU A 131 -28.01 -36.34 -38.50
CA LEU A 131 -27.67 -35.16 -37.70
C LEU A 131 -28.00 -33.87 -38.48
N LEU A 132 -27.64 -33.79 -39.75
CA LEU A 132 -27.92 -32.65 -40.62
C LEU A 132 -29.44 -32.43 -40.79
N HIS A 133 -30.21 -33.50 -40.94
CA HIS A 133 -31.66 -33.44 -40.96
C HIS A 133 -32.23 -32.84 -39.66
N LEU A 134 -31.79 -33.36 -38.51
CA LEU A 134 -32.22 -32.85 -37.21
C LEU A 134 -31.80 -31.39 -36.98
N THR A 135 -30.64 -30.97 -37.51
CA THR A 135 -30.21 -29.56 -37.50
C THR A 135 -31.19 -28.67 -38.27
N ARG A 136 -31.70 -29.11 -39.44
CA ARG A 136 -32.72 -28.36 -40.20
C ARG A 136 -34.05 -28.29 -39.45
N GLU A 137 -34.51 -29.39 -38.85
CA GLU A 137 -35.73 -29.40 -38.04
C GLU A 137 -35.64 -28.44 -36.84
N SER A 138 -34.49 -28.44 -36.16
CA SER A 138 -34.20 -27.56 -35.03
C SER A 138 -34.20 -26.09 -35.44
N LEU A 139 -33.57 -25.76 -36.58
CA LEU A 139 -33.56 -24.41 -37.13
C LEU A 139 -34.98 -23.92 -37.45
N LEU A 140 -35.77 -24.74 -38.14
CA LEU A 140 -37.15 -24.38 -38.48
C LEU A 140 -38.05 -24.26 -37.25
N SER A 141 -37.87 -25.11 -36.24
CA SER A 141 -38.63 -25.03 -34.98
C SER A 141 -38.34 -23.71 -34.25
N LYS A 142 -37.08 -23.24 -34.25
CA LYS A 142 -36.71 -21.92 -33.72
C LYS A 142 -37.31 -20.78 -34.54
N MET A 143 -37.34 -20.91 -35.87
CA MET A 143 -37.98 -19.91 -36.73
C MET A 143 -39.48 -19.83 -36.47
N ALA A 144 -40.15 -20.97 -36.33
CA ALA A 144 -41.58 -21.03 -36.03
C ALA A 144 -41.91 -20.40 -34.67
N ALA A 145 -41.15 -20.73 -33.62
CA ALA A 145 -41.31 -20.11 -32.29
C ALA A 145 -41.11 -18.59 -32.31
N GLY A 146 -40.29 -18.06 -33.25
CA GLY A 146 -40.11 -16.63 -33.45
C GLY A 146 -41.18 -15.95 -34.31
N LEU A 147 -42.15 -16.70 -34.83
CA LEU A 147 -43.28 -16.20 -35.63
C LEU A 147 -44.62 -16.36 -34.90
N THR A 148 -44.76 -17.40 -34.09
CA THR A 148 -46.01 -17.74 -33.40
C THR A 148 -45.73 -18.63 -32.18
N ASP A 149 -46.58 -18.54 -31.17
CA ASP A 149 -46.67 -19.46 -30.03
C ASP A 149 -47.80 -20.49 -30.19
N GLU A 150 -48.57 -20.40 -31.29
CA GLU A 150 -49.65 -21.32 -31.63
C GLU A 150 -49.10 -22.63 -32.22
N VAL A 151 -49.48 -23.75 -31.61
CA VAL A 151 -49.01 -25.09 -32.01
C VAL A 151 -49.43 -25.48 -33.43
N HIS A 152 -50.65 -25.12 -33.83
CA HIS A 152 -51.18 -25.38 -35.18
C HIS A 152 -50.48 -24.53 -36.25
N ALA A 153 -50.22 -23.26 -35.94
CA ALA A 153 -49.44 -22.39 -36.81
C ALA A 153 -47.99 -22.93 -36.96
N THR A 154 -47.39 -23.45 -35.88
CA THR A 154 -46.08 -24.12 -35.92
C THR A 154 -46.11 -25.35 -36.83
N ASN A 155 -47.09 -26.23 -36.70
CA ASN A 155 -47.24 -27.40 -37.57
C ASN A 155 -47.45 -26.99 -39.04
N THR A 156 -48.23 -25.95 -39.29
CA THR A 156 -48.45 -25.37 -40.63
C THR A 156 -47.15 -24.85 -41.24
N ILE A 157 -46.30 -24.16 -40.46
CA ILE A 157 -44.98 -23.72 -40.91
C ILE A 157 -44.11 -24.91 -41.34
N ILE A 158 -44.07 -25.97 -40.53
CA ILE A 158 -43.28 -27.18 -40.84
C ILE A 158 -43.83 -27.91 -42.09
N ASN A 159 -45.15 -27.98 -42.25
CA ASN A 159 -45.78 -28.54 -43.44
C ASN A 159 -45.41 -27.77 -44.70
N ILE A 160 -45.50 -26.44 -44.67
CA ILE A 160 -45.08 -25.59 -45.79
C ILE A 160 -43.58 -25.74 -46.06
N ALA A 161 -42.74 -25.83 -45.03
CA ALA A 161 -41.31 -26.07 -45.19
C ALA A 161 -41.00 -27.41 -45.86
N ASN A 162 -41.77 -28.46 -45.55
CA ASN A 162 -41.68 -29.75 -46.23
C ASN A 162 -42.12 -29.63 -47.70
N GLU A 163 -43.25 -28.98 -47.98
CA GLU A 163 -43.78 -28.77 -49.34
C GLU A 163 -42.79 -28.04 -50.26
N ILE A 164 -42.10 -27.01 -49.74
CA ILE A 164 -41.12 -26.24 -50.52
C ILE A 164 -39.73 -26.89 -50.58
N GLY A 165 -39.59 -28.12 -50.04
CA GLY A 165 -38.39 -28.93 -50.19
C GLY A 165 -37.25 -28.62 -49.22
N LEU A 166 -37.52 -28.13 -48.00
CA LEU A 166 -36.47 -27.89 -46.98
C LEU A 166 -35.97 -29.16 -46.28
N GLY A 167 -36.44 -30.35 -46.71
CA GLY A 167 -35.89 -31.63 -46.27
C GLY A 167 -36.12 -31.95 -44.80
N VAL A 168 -37.30 -31.60 -44.27
CA VAL A 168 -37.75 -31.82 -42.88
C VAL A 168 -39.00 -32.70 -42.81
N ARG A 169 -39.27 -33.34 -41.67
CA ARG A 169 -40.42 -34.23 -41.50
C ARG A 169 -41.68 -33.43 -41.16
N VAL A 170 -42.80 -33.90 -41.69
CA VAL A 170 -44.14 -33.44 -41.29
C VAL A 170 -44.49 -34.01 -39.91
N ARG A 171 -44.87 -33.14 -38.96
CA ARG A 171 -45.23 -33.55 -37.59
C ARG A 171 -46.60 -34.22 -37.55
N GLN A 172 -47.59 -33.66 -38.24
CA GLN A 172 -48.90 -34.25 -38.42
C GLN A 172 -49.45 -33.93 -39.81
N LYS A 173 -49.65 -34.96 -40.64
CA LYS A 173 -50.32 -34.80 -41.94
C LYS A 173 -51.82 -34.63 -41.70
N GLY A 174 -52.40 -33.55 -42.23
CA GLY A 174 -53.85 -33.32 -42.18
C GLY A 174 -54.37 -32.74 -40.86
N ASP A 175 -53.59 -31.92 -40.16
CA ASP A 175 -54.12 -31.03 -39.11
C ASP A 175 -55.20 -30.11 -39.71
N PRO A 176 -56.45 -30.12 -39.20
CA PRO A 176 -57.52 -29.28 -39.72
C PRO A 176 -57.34 -27.79 -39.39
N TYR A 177 -56.43 -27.44 -38.48
CA TYR A 177 -56.19 -26.06 -38.06
C TYR A 177 -54.91 -25.51 -38.69
N TYR A 178 -55.02 -24.39 -39.42
CA TYR A 178 -53.88 -23.74 -40.11
C TYR A 178 -53.21 -22.63 -39.29
N GLY A 179 -53.79 -22.29 -38.14
CA GLY A 179 -53.37 -21.18 -37.30
C GLY A 179 -53.61 -19.79 -37.89
N ASN A 180 -53.06 -18.77 -37.24
CA ASN A 180 -53.31 -17.36 -37.56
C ASN A 180 -52.37 -16.73 -38.63
N LEU A 181 -51.42 -17.49 -39.19
CA LEU A 181 -50.44 -16.98 -40.16
C LEU A 181 -50.84 -17.31 -41.60
N THR A 182 -50.68 -16.35 -42.52
CA THR A 182 -50.91 -16.60 -43.95
C THR A 182 -49.76 -17.39 -44.58
N ARG A 183 -50.08 -18.19 -45.60
CA ARG A 183 -49.09 -19.00 -46.32
C ARG A 183 -47.99 -18.14 -46.93
N GLU A 184 -48.33 -16.99 -47.48
CA GLU A 184 -47.40 -16.04 -48.09
C GLU A 184 -46.38 -15.52 -47.06
N LEU A 185 -46.86 -15.12 -45.87
CA LEU A 185 -46.01 -14.63 -44.78
C LEU A 185 -45.06 -15.73 -44.28
N ILE A 186 -45.55 -16.96 -44.17
CA ILE A 186 -44.74 -18.13 -43.78
C ILE A 186 -43.63 -18.36 -44.81
N ILE A 187 -43.97 -18.43 -46.10
CA ILE A 187 -42.99 -18.67 -47.17
C ILE A 187 -41.95 -17.56 -47.23
N GLU A 188 -42.36 -16.30 -47.15
CA GLU A 188 -41.45 -15.16 -47.14
C GLU A 188 -40.49 -15.23 -45.94
N SER A 189 -41.03 -15.51 -44.76
CA SER A 189 -40.24 -15.63 -43.52
C SER A 189 -39.26 -16.80 -43.57
N LEU A 190 -39.70 -17.96 -44.06
CA LEU A 190 -38.86 -19.14 -44.26
C LEU A 190 -37.74 -18.85 -45.26
N PHE A 191 -38.03 -18.30 -46.43
CA PHE A 191 -36.99 -18.01 -47.42
C PHE A 191 -35.99 -16.98 -46.93
N LYS A 192 -36.45 -15.93 -46.24
CA LYS A 192 -35.58 -14.88 -45.71
C LYS A 192 -34.69 -15.42 -44.60
N ARG A 193 -35.28 -15.99 -43.54
CA ARG A 193 -34.51 -16.42 -42.36
C ARG A 193 -33.69 -17.68 -42.65
N PHE A 194 -34.25 -18.67 -43.33
CA PHE A 194 -33.51 -19.90 -43.66
C PHE A 194 -32.31 -19.60 -44.56
N GLY A 195 -32.45 -18.72 -45.56
CA GLY A 195 -31.31 -18.33 -46.41
C GLY A 195 -30.22 -17.55 -45.66
N MET A 196 -30.60 -16.75 -44.65
CA MET A 196 -29.65 -16.00 -43.81
C MET A 196 -28.93 -16.89 -42.79
N ASP A 197 -29.64 -17.86 -42.20
CA ASP A 197 -29.12 -18.68 -41.10
C ASP A 197 -28.49 -19.99 -41.58
N PHE A 198 -28.88 -20.50 -42.75
CA PHE A 198 -28.41 -21.76 -43.35
C PHE A 198 -27.39 -21.49 -44.47
N THR A 199 -26.21 -20.98 -44.09
CA THR A 199 -25.10 -20.64 -44.99
C THR A 199 -23.92 -21.60 -44.81
N PRO A 200 -22.93 -21.65 -45.72
CA PRO A 200 -21.76 -22.53 -45.57
C PRO A 200 -20.95 -22.31 -44.29
N PHE A 201 -20.93 -21.08 -43.75
CA PHE A 201 -20.15 -20.74 -42.56
C PHE A 201 -20.96 -20.80 -41.26
N THR A 202 -22.28 -20.66 -41.31
CA THR A 202 -23.15 -20.82 -40.13
C THR A 202 -23.57 -22.28 -39.92
N LEU A 203 -23.66 -23.07 -40.99
CA LEU A 203 -24.10 -24.47 -40.93
C LEU A 203 -23.25 -25.35 -40.00
N PRO A 204 -21.90 -25.31 -40.01
CA PRO A 204 -21.11 -26.13 -39.11
C PRO A 204 -21.41 -25.80 -37.64
N SER A 205 -21.59 -24.52 -37.31
CA SER A 205 -22.02 -24.08 -35.97
C SER A 205 -23.42 -24.59 -35.61
N LEU A 206 -24.37 -24.59 -36.55
CA LEU A 206 -25.71 -25.17 -36.33
C LEU A 206 -25.64 -26.68 -36.04
N ILE A 207 -24.79 -27.41 -36.77
CA ILE A 207 -24.56 -28.85 -36.57
C ILE A 207 -23.87 -29.10 -35.22
N CYS A 208 -22.83 -28.33 -34.88
CA CYS A 208 -22.18 -28.41 -33.57
C CYS A 208 -23.13 -28.12 -32.42
N ASN A 209 -24.02 -27.13 -32.55
CA ASN A 209 -25.04 -26.83 -31.54
C ASN A 209 -26.03 -27.98 -31.38
N GLN A 210 -26.45 -28.60 -32.48
CA GLN A 210 -27.33 -29.77 -32.45
C GLN A 210 -26.62 -30.97 -31.81
N LEU A 211 -25.37 -31.24 -32.17
CA LEU A 211 -24.54 -32.27 -31.57
C LEU A 211 -24.32 -32.02 -30.07
N ARG A 212 -24.05 -30.77 -29.67
CA ARG A 212 -23.94 -30.38 -28.26
C ARG A 212 -25.21 -30.68 -27.50
N GLY A 213 -26.37 -30.36 -28.07
CA GLY A 213 -27.68 -30.73 -27.50
C GLY A 213 -27.77 -32.23 -27.21
N PHE A 214 -27.32 -33.08 -28.15
CA PHE A 214 -27.28 -34.53 -27.93
C PHE A 214 -26.23 -34.98 -26.91
N LEU A 215 -25.07 -34.32 -26.83
CA LEU A 215 -24.07 -34.64 -25.82
C LEU A 215 -24.54 -34.27 -24.41
N VAL A 216 -25.35 -33.22 -24.26
CA VAL A 216 -25.99 -32.88 -22.98
C VAL A 216 -26.82 -34.06 -22.46
N GLU A 217 -27.52 -34.75 -23.36
CA GLU A 217 -28.28 -35.97 -23.02
C GLU A 217 -27.39 -37.12 -22.52
N LEU A 218 -26.10 -37.09 -22.83
CA LEU A 218 -25.10 -38.08 -22.38
C LEU A 218 -24.32 -37.62 -21.13
N GLY A 219 -24.71 -36.49 -20.52
CA GLY A 219 -24.10 -35.94 -19.31
C GLY A 219 -23.10 -34.81 -19.55
N TYR A 220 -22.99 -34.28 -20.77
CA TYR A 220 -22.16 -33.10 -21.05
C TYR A 220 -22.81 -31.85 -20.47
N VAL A 221 -22.09 -31.09 -19.64
CA VAL A 221 -22.62 -29.89 -18.96
C VAL A 221 -21.90 -28.61 -19.38
N GLY A 222 -21.13 -28.64 -20.47
CA GLY A 222 -20.27 -27.54 -20.87
C GLY A 222 -18.89 -27.58 -20.22
N LYS A 223 -18.13 -26.50 -20.36
CA LYS A 223 -16.83 -26.33 -19.71
C LYS A 223 -16.95 -26.44 -18.18
N LYS A 224 -16.23 -27.38 -17.57
CA LYS A 224 -16.14 -27.49 -16.11
C LYS A 224 -15.30 -26.34 -15.54
N THR A 225 -15.90 -25.50 -14.70
CA THR A 225 -15.19 -24.43 -13.97
C THR A 225 -14.76 -24.96 -12.60
N GLY A 226 -13.46 -25.16 -12.39
CA GLY A 226 -12.93 -25.54 -11.08
C GLY A 226 -12.05 -24.45 -10.50
N ASN A 227 -12.43 -23.91 -9.33
CA ASN A 227 -11.49 -23.21 -8.47
C ASN A 227 -10.61 -24.27 -7.80
N ALA A 228 -9.30 -24.26 -8.08
CA ALA A 228 -8.32 -25.16 -7.48
C ALA A 228 -8.24 -25.09 -5.92
N ALA A 229 -8.96 -24.14 -5.30
CA ALA A 229 -8.91 -23.85 -3.87
C ALA A 229 -9.86 -24.68 -2.99
N THR A 230 -10.72 -25.54 -3.53
CA THR A 230 -11.61 -26.39 -2.71
C THR A 230 -11.41 -27.87 -3.02
N ASP A 231 -11.09 -28.63 -1.98
CA ASP A 231 -10.67 -30.04 -1.89
C ASP A 231 -11.64 -31.11 -2.46
N LYS A 232 -12.24 -30.88 -3.63
CA LYS A 232 -13.08 -31.88 -4.32
C LYS A 232 -12.68 -32.00 -5.79
N THR A 233 -11.71 -32.88 -6.05
CA THR A 233 -11.25 -33.30 -7.38
C THR A 233 -12.37 -33.83 -8.29
N GLU A 234 -13.46 -34.37 -7.72
CA GLU A 234 -14.58 -34.95 -8.49
C GLU A 234 -15.46 -33.91 -9.22
N LEU A 235 -15.43 -32.63 -8.85
CA LEU A 235 -16.31 -31.61 -9.45
C LEU A 235 -15.67 -30.84 -10.63
N CYS A 236 -14.41 -31.10 -10.95
CA CYS A 236 -13.61 -30.23 -11.82
C CYS A 236 -13.20 -30.85 -13.18
N SER A 237 -13.49 -32.14 -13.43
CA SER A 237 -13.13 -32.86 -14.65
C SER A 237 -14.23 -33.84 -15.08
N TYR A 238 -14.34 -34.10 -16.39
CA TYR A 238 -15.09 -35.25 -16.89
C TYR A 238 -14.35 -36.56 -16.58
N ASP A 239 -15.10 -37.61 -16.23
CA ASP A 239 -14.52 -38.91 -15.89
C ASP A 239 -14.24 -39.78 -17.14
N ILE A 240 -13.62 -40.95 -16.96
CA ILE A 240 -13.29 -41.86 -18.07
C ILE A 240 -14.55 -42.40 -18.77
N GLY A 241 -15.64 -42.60 -18.04
CA GLY A 241 -16.93 -43.04 -18.58
C GLY A 241 -17.56 -41.97 -19.48
N ASP A 242 -17.56 -40.72 -19.05
CA ASP A 242 -17.98 -39.55 -19.82
C ASP A 242 -17.19 -39.44 -21.13
N LYS A 243 -15.85 -39.53 -21.04
CA LYS A 243 -14.98 -39.47 -22.22
C LYS A 243 -15.34 -40.55 -23.24
N LYS A 244 -15.51 -41.81 -22.80
CA LYS A 244 -15.90 -42.91 -23.70
C LYS A 244 -17.26 -42.67 -24.35
N ARG A 245 -18.25 -42.17 -23.61
CA ARG A 245 -19.58 -41.84 -24.15
C ARG A 245 -19.50 -40.74 -25.21
N PHE A 246 -18.82 -39.63 -24.93
CA PHE A 246 -18.71 -38.51 -25.85
C PHE A 246 -17.91 -38.87 -27.10
N THR A 247 -16.79 -39.59 -26.96
CA THR A 247 -16.00 -40.06 -28.11
C THR A 247 -16.83 -40.96 -29.01
N LYS A 248 -17.55 -41.94 -28.46
CA LYS A 248 -18.39 -42.85 -29.27
C LYS A 248 -19.50 -42.09 -30.01
N ALA A 249 -20.15 -41.16 -29.32
CA ALA A 249 -21.21 -40.32 -29.86
C ALA A 249 -20.72 -39.46 -31.04
N ILE A 250 -19.60 -38.76 -30.87
CA ILE A 250 -18.99 -37.93 -31.92
C ILE A 250 -18.50 -38.80 -33.08
N ALA A 251 -17.85 -39.94 -32.80
CA ALA A 251 -17.33 -40.83 -33.82
C ALA A 251 -18.42 -41.42 -34.73
N THR A 252 -19.63 -41.63 -34.20
CA THR A 252 -20.77 -42.12 -34.98
C THR A 252 -21.15 -41.15 -36.11
N VAL A 253 -21.01 -39.84 -35.90
CA VAL A 253 -21.42 -38.81 -36.86
C VAL A 253 -20.25 -38.19 -37.63
N LEU A 254 -19.06 -38.07 -37.03
CA LEU A 254 -17.90 -37.41 -37.65
C LEU A 254 -16.74 -38.36 -37.97
N GLY A 255 -16.80 -39.62 -37.54
CA GLY A 255 -15.67 -40.55 -37.60
C GLY A 255 -14.69 -40.38 -36.44
N ASP A 256 -13.68 -41.25 -36.37
CA ASP A 256 -12.70 -41.24 -35.27
C ASP A 256 -11.87 -39.96 -35.26
N MET A 257 -11.90 -39.24 -34.14
CA MET A 257 -11.16 -37.99 -33.95
C MET A 257 -10.16 -38.12 -32.80
N GLN A 258 -8.92 -37.69 -33.04
CA GLN A 258 -7.89 -37.61 -32.00
C GLN A 258 -8.00 -36.31 -31.21
N ASN A 259 -7.56 -36.30 -29.94
CA ASN A 259 -7.48 -35.11 -29.08
C ASN A 259 -8.79 -34.30 -29.02
N LEU A 260 -9.92 -34.98 -28.82
CA LEU A 260 -11.25 -34.37 -28.72
C LEU A 260 -11.47 -33.52 -27.45
N PHE A 261 -10.56 -33.60 -26.50
CA PHE A 261 -10.73 -33.08 -25.15
C PHE A 261 -9.70 -32.01 -24.86
N ILE A 262 -10.13 -30.91 -24.25
CA ILE A 262 -9.26 -29.89 -23.67
C ILE A 262 -8.76 -30.42 -22.33
N ILE A 263 -7.45 -30.64 -22.26
CA ILE A 263 -6.76 -31.15 -21.07
C ILE A 263 -5.98 -29.99 -20.46
N GLU A 264 -6.25 -29.68 -19.19
CA GLU A 264 -5.45 -28.76 -18.39
C GLU A 264 -4.54 -29.56 -17.46
N GLU A 265 -3.26 -29.17 -17.41
CA GLU A 265 -2.28 -29.72 -16.48
C GLU A 265 -2.13 -28.74 -15.30
N ASP A 266 -2.07 -29.27 -14.08
CA ASP A 266 -1.76 -28.49 -12.88
C ASP A 266 -0.25 -28.55 -12.66
N ASP A 267 0.42 -27.40 -12.75
CA ASP A 267 1.90 -27.30 -12.66
C ASP A 267 2.45 -27.89 -11.35
N ASP A 268 1.64 -27.95 -10.28
CA ASP A 268 2.03 -28.44 -8.96
C ASP A 268 1.60 -29.89 -8.67
N LYS A 269 0.71 -30.48 -9.48
CA LYS A 269 0.17 -31.83 -9.28
C LYS A 269 0.14 -32.57 -10.62
N ILE A 270 0.79 -33.74 -10.68
CA ILE A 270 0.79 -34.68 -11.83
C ILE A 270 -0.63 -35.26 -12.05
N ILE A 271 -1.62 -34.41 -12.31
CA ILE A 271 -3.01 -34.77 -12.54
C ILE A 271 -3.47 -33.87 -13.68
N SER A 272 -3.82 -34.49 -14.80
CA SER A 272 -4.41 -33.83 -15.95
C SER A 272 -5.94 -33.88 -15.86
N TYR A 273 -6.59 -32.73 -16.05
CA TYR A 273 -8.04 -32.59 -15.94
C TYR A 273 -8.67 -32.37 -17.31
N VAL A 274 -9.75 -33.08 -17.60
CA VAL A 274 -10.53 -32.89 -18.83
C VAL A 274 -11.61 -31.87 -18.55
N ARG A 275 -11.39 -30.65 -19.01
CA ARG A 275 -12.29 -29.52 -18.74
C ARG A 275 -13.48 -29.45 -19.67
N ASP A 276 -13.24 -29.75 -20.94
CA ASP A 276 -14.22 -29.58 -22.00
C ASP A 276 -13.89 -30.42 -23.24
N LEU A 277 -14.80 -30.43 -24.20
CA LEU A 277 -14.56 -30.86 -25.57
C LEU A 277 -13.96 -29.70 -26.37
N ASP A 278 -13.06 -30.04 -27.29
CA ASP A 278 -12.48 -29.08 -28.22
C ASP A 278 -13.48 -28.77 -29.34
N TRP A 279 -14.38 -27.81 -29.07
CA TRP A 279 -15.43 -27.41 -30.01
C TRP A 279 -14.90 -26.74 -31.26
N GLU A 280 -13.75 -26.05 -31.21
CA GLU A 280 -13.12 -25.50 -32.40
C GLU A 280 -12.71 -26.64 -33.34
N LYS A 281 -12.08 -27.69 -32.81
CA LYS A 281 -11.71 -28.87 -33.59
C LYS A 281 -12.91 -29.64 -34.13
N ILE A 282 -13.96 -29.82 -33.33
CA ILE A 282 -15.21 -30.44 -33.77
C ILE A 282 -15.85 -29.61 -34.91
N HIS A 283 -15.85 -28.29 -34.78
CA HIS A 283 -16.36 -27.39 -35.82
C HIS A 283 -15.59 -27.54 -37.14
N LYS A 284 -14.26 -27.59 -37.08
CA LYS A 284 -13.40 -27.83 -38.25
C LYS A 284 -13.70 -29.17 -38.92
N ALA A 285 -13.81 -30.24 -38.13
CA ALA A 285 -14.16 -31.56 -38.66
C ALA A 285 -15.55 -31.59 -39.33
N VAL A 286 -16.54 -30.88 -38.78
CA VAL A 286 -17.85 -30.73 -39.42
C VAL A 286 -17.73 -30.01 -40.77
N PHE A 287 -16.99 -28.90 -40.82
CA PHE A 287 -16.79 -28.14 -42.06
C PHE A 287 -16.04 -28.95 -43.12
N GLU A 288 -14.98 -29.65 -42.74
CA GLU A 288 -14.23 -30.57 -43.60
C GLU A 288 -15.10 -31.72 -44.12
N LYS A 289 -15.99 -32.26 -43.28
CA LYS A 289 -16.93 -33.30 -43.68
C LYS A 289 -17.94 -32.79 -44.71
N LEU A 290 -18.48 -31.58 -44.51
CA LEU A 290 -19.37 -30.92 -45.49
C LEU A 290 -18.67 -30.71 -46.85
N LEU A 291 -17.38 -30.35 -46.83
CA LEU A 291 -16.58 -30.19 -48.05
C LEU A 291 -16.26 -31.52 -48.73
N SER A 292 -15.67 -32.46 -47.99
CA SER A 292 -15.20 -33.75 -48.51
C SER A 292 -16.33 -34.63 -49.02
N GLU A 293 -17.51 -34.55 -48.39
CA GLU A 293 -18.70 -35.24 -48.84
C GLU A 293 -19.53 -34.41 -49.83
N GLN A 294 -19.03 -33.31 -50.38
CA GLN A 294 -19.71 -32.55 -51.45
C GLN A 294 -21.11 -32.02 -51.08
N TYR A 295 -21.32 -31.70 -49.80
CA TYR A 295 -22.47 -30.90 -49.36
C TYR A 295 -22.36 -29.46 -49.83
N PHE A 296 -21.13 -29.00 -50.07
CA PHE A 296 -20.83 -27.80 -50.81
C PHE A 296 -20.38 -28.16 -52.23
N SER A 297 -20.94 -27.47 -53.23
CA SER A 297 -20.59 -27.65 -54.65
C SER A 297 -19.17 -27.16 -54.96
N GLU A 298 -18.70 -26.17 -54.20
CA GLU A 298 -17.36 -25.58 -54.27
C GLU A 298 -16.95 -25.10 -52.87
N LYS A 299 -15.65 -24.87 -52.66
CA LYS A 299 -15.15 -24.34 -51.38
C LYS A 299 -15.65 -22.89 -51.21
N PRO A 300 -16.40 -22.57 -50.15
CA PRO A 300 -16.94 -21.23 -49.96
C PRO A 300 -15.80 -20.24 -49.67
N ILE A 301 -15.96 -18.98 -50.08
CA ILE A 301 -14.96 -17.91 -49.90
C ILE A 301 -15.41 -16.99 -48.76
N PRO A 302 -14.59 -16.79 -47.72
CA PRO A 302 -14.98 -15.98 -46.57
C PRO A 302 -15.01 -14.50 -46.92
N GLN A 303 -16.06 -13.81 -46.47
CA GLN A 303 -16.28 -12.38 -46.60
C GLN A 303 -16.05 -11.63 -45.27
N THR A 304 -16.02 -12.34 -44.15
CA THR A 304 -15.73 -11.77 -42.82
C THR A 304 -14.60 -12.52 -42.12
N LEU A 305 -13.95 -11.86 -41.15
CA LEU A 305 -12.93 -12.50 -40.33
C LEU A 305 -13.48 -13.68 -39.51
N PHE A 306 -14.75 -13.63 -39.11
CA PHE A 306 -15.42 -14.73 -38.43
C PHE A 306 -15.60 -15.93 -39.38
N GLU A 307 -16.03 -15.71 -40.62
CA GLU A 307 -16.14 -16.77 -41.63
C GLU A 307 -14.77 -17.37 -41.98
N TYR A 308 -13.72 -16.54 -41.99
CA TYR A 308 -12.35 -16.99 -42.18
C TYR A 308 -11.89 -17.92 -41.04
N ALA A 309 -12.21 -17.57 -39.79
CA ALA A 309 -11.94 -18.43 -38.64
C ALA A 309 -12.77 -19.73 -38.70
N ALA A 310 -14.05 -19.62 -39.07
CA ALA A 310 -14.99 -20.74 -39.12
C ALA A 310 -14.62 -21.80 -40.18
N GLY A 311 -14.07 -21.40 -41.32
CA GLY A 311 -13.66 -22.32 -42.38
C GLY A 311 -12.19 -22.74 -42.37
N ASP A 312 -11.43 -22.37 -41.32
CA ASP A 312 -10.00 -22.68 -41.13
C ASP A 312 -9.13 -22.41 -42.35
N PHE A 313 -9.25 -21.19 -42.91
CA PHE A 313 -8.48 -20.80 -44.08
C PHE A 313 -7.04 -20.42 -43.71
N GLU A 314 -6.10 -20.69 -44.61
CA GLU A 314 -4.67 -20.37 -44.45
C GLU A 314 -4.16 -19.31 -45.45
N ASP A 315 -5.05 -18.74 -46.28
CA ASP A 315 -4.72 -17.72 -47.27
C ASP A 315 -4.46 -16.34 -46.62
N SER A 316 -3.19 -15.98 -46.48
CA SER A 316 -2.75 -14.74 -45.87
C SER A 316 -3.20 -13.47 -46.61
N ALA A 317 -3.43 -13.55 -47.93
CA ALA A 317 -3.91 -12.41 -48.71
C ALA A 317 -5.39 -12.13 -48.41
N ILE A 318 -6.21 -13.19 -48.31
CA ILE A 318 -7.60 -13.08 -47.87
C ILE A 318 -7.66 -12.56 -46.43
N LEU A 319 -6.83 -13.11 -45.52
CA LEU A 319 -6.79 -12.67 -44.13
C LEU A 319 -6.45 -11.18 -44.00
N THR A 320 -5.46 -10.69 -44.74
CA THR A 320 -5.05 -9.27 -44.73
C THR A 320 -6.21 -8.35 -45.12
N ARG A 321 -6.88 -8.65 -46.23
CA ARG A 321 -8.05 -7.89 -46.70
C ARG A 321 -9.20 -7.91 -45.67
N LEU A 322 -9.44 -9.06 -45.03
CA LEU A 322 -10.49 -9.17 -44.02
C LEU A 322 -10.15 -8.41 -42.73
N LEU A 323 -8.87 -8.35 -42.37
CA LEU A 323 -8.40 -7.53 -41.26
C LEU A 323 -8.58 -6.04 -41.56
N GLU A 324 -8.24 -5.58 -42.76
CA GLU A 324 -8.50 -4.19 -43.20
C GLU A 324 -9.97 -3.82 -42.99
N ASN A 325 -10.89 -4.63 -43.54
CA ASN A 325 -12.32 -4.42 -43.40
C ASN A 325 -12.81 -4.52 -41.95
N ALA A 326 -12.27 -5.46 -41.17
CA ALA A 326 -12.65 -5.65 -39.77
C ALA A 326 -12.28 -4.42 -38.92
N PHE A 327 -11.20 -3.72 -39.26
CA PHE A 327 -10.74 -2.55 -38.51
C PHE A 327 -11.37 -1.22 -38.96
N GLU A 328 -11.91 -1.12 -40.17
CA GLU A 328 -12.50 0.13 -40.70
C GLU A 328 -13.76 0.62 -39.96
N SER A 329 -14.46 -0.23 -39.21
CA SER A 329 -15.67 0.15 -38.44
C SER A 329 -15.53 -0.17 -36.94
N THR A 330 -15.92 0.77 -36.07
CA THR A 330 -15.99 0.56 -34.61
C THR A 330 -17.04 -0.47 -34.22
N GLU A 331 -18.05 -0.69 -35.06
CA GLU A 331 -19.08 -1.69 -34.79
C GLU A 331 -18.48 -3.10 -34.81
N ASN A 332 -17.38 -3.34 -35.54
CA ASN A 332 -16.78 -4.67 -35.75
C ASN A 332 -16.02 -5.26 -34.54
N ALA A 333 -15.90 -4.52 -33.42
CA ALA A 333 -15.22 -4.98 -32.21
C ALA A 333 -15.81 -6.28 -31.63
N HIS A 334 -17.13 -6.47 -31.75
CA HIS A 334 -17.81 -7.68 -31.31
C HIS A 334 -17.39 -8.93 -32.08
N TYR A 335 -16.88 -8.80 -33.32
CA TYR A 335 -16.38 -9.93 -34.09
C TYR A 335 -15.15 -10.56 -33.42
N PHE A 336 -14.24 -9.76 -32.88
CA PHE A 336 -13.06 -10.30 -32.17
C PHE A 336 -13.45 -11.04 -30.90
N LYS A 337 -14.47 -10.56 -30.16
CA LYS A 337 -15.03 -11.30 -29.02
C LYS A 337 -15.67 -12.61 -29.46
N GLY A 338 -16.42 -12.58 -30.56
CA GLY A 338 -17.00 -13.78 -31.17
C GLY A 338 -15.94 -14.78 -31.60
N ILE A 339 -14.87 -14.32 -32.24
CA ILE A 339 -13.75 -15.16 -32.67
C ILE A 339 -13.02 -15.74 -31.46
N LEU A 340 -12.68 -14.94 -30.44
CA LEU A 340 -12.03 -15.43 -29.23
C LEU A 340 -12.85 -16.53 -28.54
N ASN A 341 -14.17 -16.34 -28.43
CA ASN A 341 -15.04 -17.28 -27.73
C ASN A 341 -15.27 -18.59 -28.50
N ASN A 342 -15.32 -18.54 -29.83
CA ASN A 342 -15.68 -19.70 -30.67
C ASN A 342 -14.47 -20.37 -31.35
N PHE A 343 -13.38 -19.61 -31.57
CA PHE A 343 -12.18 -20.02 -32.28
C PHE A 343 -10.90 -19.51 -31.55
N PRO A 344 -10.68 -19.91 -30.29
CA PRO A 344 -9.57 -19.44 -29.47
C PRO A 344 -8.19 -19.76 -30.06
N ASP A 345 -8.00 -20.90 -30.73
CA ASP A 345 -6.71 -21.26 -31.34
C ASP A 345 -6.43 -20.41 -32.57
N PHE A 346 -7.44 -20.17 -33.41
CA PHE A 346 -7.33 -19.20 -34.49
C PHE A 346 -6.99 -17.80 -33.94
N PHE A 347 -7.65 -17.37 -32.86
CA PHE A 347 -7.36 -16.08 -32.23
C PHE A 347 -5.91 -16.03 -31.71
N LYS A 348 -5.39 -17.11 -31.12
CA LYS A 348 -4.00 -17.22 -30.70
C LYS A 348 -3.02 -17.11 -31.88
N LYS A 349 -3.30 -17.79 -33.00
CA LYS A 349 -2.52 -17.65 -34.24
C LYS A 349 -2.60 -16.22 -34.79
N LEU A 350 -3.77 -15.59 -34.69
CA LEU A 350 -3.96 -14.19 -35.09
C LEU A 350 -3.10 -13.24 -34.24
N LEU A 351 -2.95 -13.52 -32.95
CA LEU A 351 -2.02 -12.85 -32.02
C LEU A 351 -0.53 -13.18 -32.26
N GLU A 352 -0.22 -13.96 -33.28
CA GLU A 352 1.16 -14.20 -33.75
C GLU A 352 1.37 -13.61 -35.15
N ASN A 353 0.30 -13.15 -35.81
CA ASN A 353 0.35 -12.62 -37.16
C ASN A 353 0.85 -11.17 -37.19
N GLU A 354 1.90 -10.90 -37.96
CA GLU A 354 2.52 -9.57 -38.05
C GLU A 354 1.56 -8.50 -38.60
N VAL A 355 0.76 -8.84 -39.62
CA VAL A 355 -0.20 -7.92 -40.24
C VAL A 355 -1.26 -7.50 -39.22
N PHE A 356 -1.79 -8.44 -38.44
CA PHE A 356 -2.72 -8.14 -37.36
C PHE A 356 -2.11 -7.17 -36.33
N PHE A 357 -0.84 -7.36 -35.97
CA PHE A 357 -0.15 -6.43 -35.08
C PHE A 357 0.10 -5.05 -35.68
N ASP A 358 0.35 -4.96 -36.99
CA ASP A 358 0.51 -3.69 -37.66
C ASP A 358 -0.79 -2.87 -37.64
N PHE A 359 -1.95 -3.52 -37.73
CA PHE A 359 -3.24 -2.86 -37.47
C PHE A 359 -3.39 -2.40 -36.02
N LEU A 360 -2.95 -3.21 -35.04
CA LEU A 360 -2.97 -2.83 -33.62
C LEU A 360 -2.05 -1.64 -33.27
N LYS A 361 -1.08 -1.28 -34.12
CA LYS A 361 -0.28 -0.05 -33.93
C LYS A 361 -1.12 1.22 -34.07
N LYS A 362 -2.30 1.15 -34.71
CA LYS A 362 -3.21 2.29 -34.83
C LYS A 362 -4.05 2.43 -33.55
N PRO A 363 -3.94 3.57 -32.84
CA PRO A 363 -4.66 3.87 -31.58
C PRO A 363 -6.14 3.47 -31.56
N THR A 364 -6.87 3.79 -32.63
CA THR A 364 -8.31 3.59 -32.76
C THR A 364 -8.70 2.11 -32.79
N TYR A 365 -7.88 1.27 -33.42
CA TYR A 365 -8.14 -0.14 -33.65
C TYR A 365 -7.86 -0.99 -32.41
N LEU A 366 -6.77 -0.64 -31.74
CA LEU A 366 -6.40 -1.20 -30.46
C LEU A 366 -7.44 -0.93 -29.36
N LYS A 367 -8.01 0.29 -29.30
CA LYS A 367 -9.10 0.63 -28.37
C LYS A 367 -10.25 -0.38 -28.48
N ASN A 368 -10.68 -0.64 -29.71
CA ASN A 368 -11.82 -1.50 -29.98
C ASN A 368 -11.56 -2.94 -29.55
N ILE A 369 -10.31 -3.41 -29.68
CA ILE A 369 -9.91 -4.77 -29.29
C ILE A 369 -9.67 -4.90 -27.78
N ILE A 370 -8.92 -3.99 -27.14
CA ILE A 370 -8.61 -4.08 -25.70
C ILE A 370 -9.87 -4.07 -24.83
N LEU A 371 -10.91 -3.32 -25.24
CA LEU A 371 -12.17 -3.23 -24.50
C LEU A 371 -12.99 -4.53 -24.51
N VAL A 372 -12.78 -5.40 -25.50
CA VAL A 372 -13.54 -6.65 -25.65
C VAL A 372 -12.77 -7.89 -25.18
N LEU A 373 -11.46 -7.78 -24.93
CA LEU A 373 -10.62 -8.90 -24.52
C LEU A 373 -10.61 -9.16 -23.00
N PRO A 374 -10.59 -10.43 -22.56
CA PRO A 374 -10.34 -10.79 -21.17
C PRO A 374 -8.91 -10.43 -20.72
N GLN A 375 -8.69 -10.44 -19.41
CA GLN A 375 -7.47 -9.91 -18.80
C GLN A 375 -6.19 -10.59 -19.30
N HIS A 376 -6.19 -11.91 -19.37
CA HIS A 376 -5.01 -12.69 -19.75
C HIS A 376 -4.55 -12.40 -21.19
N GLU A 377 -5.48 -12.30 -22.14
CA GLU A 377 -5.18 -12.00 -23.54
C GLU A 377 -4.70 -10.56 -23.73
N ARG A 378 -5.20 -9.62 -22.91
CA ARG A 378 -4.65 -8.25 -22.85
C ARG A 378 -3.21 -8.27 -22.40
N GLU A 379 -2.88 -9.05 -21.37
CA GLU A 379 -1.51 -9.19 -20.87
C GLU A 379 -0.58 -9.79 -21.93
N MET A 380 -1.01 -10.83 -22.65
CA MET A 380 -0.22 -11.47 -23.71
C MET A 380 0.09 -10.55 -24.90
N ILE A 381 -0.85 -9.69 -25.31
CA ILE A 381 -0.63 -8.67 -26.37
C ILE A 381 0.48 -7.69 -25.95
N LEU A 382 0.57 -7.40 -24.66
CA LEU A 382 1.45 -6.35 -24.11
C LEU A 382 2.84 -6.88 -23.75
N GLU A 383 2.95 -8.15 -23.33
CA GLU A 383 4.24 -8.80 -23.04
C GLU A 383 5.18 -8.86 -24.24
N LYS A 384 4.65 -8.87 -25.47
CA LYS A 384 5.45 -8.89 -26.70
C LYS A 384 5.95 -7.51 -27.17
N LYS A 385 5.82 -6.44 -26.37
CA LYS A 385 6.11 -5.05 -26.81
C LYS A 385 7.15 -4.32 -25.95
N SER A 386 7.81 -3.33 -26.57
CA SER A 386 8.73 -2.42 -25.88
C SER A 386 7.97 -1.44 -24.96
N PRO A 387 8.58 -0.99 -23.85
CA PRO A 387 7.97 0.00 -22.94
C PRO A 387 7.48 1.27 -23.65
N GLN A 388 8.19 1.72 -24.69
CA GLN A 388 7.82 2.88 -25.51
C GLN A 388 6.51 2.67 -26.27
N THR A 389 6.34 1.48 -26.86
CA THR A 389 5.10 1.11 -27.56
C THR A 389 3.94 1.07 -26.56
N ILE A 390 4.15 0.48 -25.38
CA ILE A 390 3.16 0.43 -24.29
C ILE A 390 2.79 1.84 -23.79
N PHE A 391 3.74 2.76 -23.73
CA PHE A 391 3.51 4.16 -23.38
C PHE A 391 2.66 4.90 -24.43
N GLU A 392 2.96 4.71 -25.72
CA GLU A 392 2.17 5.25 -26.84
C GLU A 392 0.76 4.66 -26.87
N LEU A 393 0.62 3.37 -26.55
CA LEU A 393 -0.65 2.65 -26.34
C LEU A 393 -1.50 3.28 -25.23
N LEU A 394 -0.89 3.60 -24.08
CA LEU A 394 -1.57 4.23 -22.94
C LEU A 394 -2.01 5.68 -23.24
N CYS A 395 -1.18 6.43 -23.98
CA CYS A 395 -1.51 7.77 -24.45
C CYS A 395 -2.69 7.78 -25.43
N ALA A 396 -2.73 6.80 -26.35
CA ALA A 396 -3.81 6.56 -27.31
C ALA A 396 -5.16 6.22 -26.63
N LEU A 397 -5.14 5.30 -25.66
CA LEU A 397 -6.31 4.94 -24.86
C LEU A 397 -6.88 6.16 -24.11
N ASN A 398 -6.00 7.01 -23.54
CA ASN A 398 -6.42 8.19 -22.79
C ASN A 398 -7.00 9.32 -23.67
N SER A 399 -6.41 9.56 -24.85
CA SER A 399 -6.88 10.60 -25.78
C SER A 399 -8.30 10.34 -26.28
N THR A 400 -8.66 9.05 -26.40
CA THR A 400 -10.00 8.63 -26.81
C THR A 400 -10.98 8.54 -25.63
N LEU A 401 -10.46 8.35 -24.41
CA LEU A 401 -11.19 8.48 -23.15
C LEU A 401 -11.67 9.93 -22.93
N GLU A 402 -10.84 10.92 -23.28
CA GLU A 402 -11.19 12.35 -23.23
C GLU A 402 -12.39 12.70 -24.15
N LEU A 403 -12.50 12.02 -25.31
CA LEU A 403 -13.61 12.18 -26.25
C LEU A 403 -14.92 11.57 -25.73
N ASN A 404 -14.85 10.39 -25.11
CA ASN A 404 -16.00 9.71 -24.51
C ASN A 404 -16.44 10.36 -23.17
N LEU A 405 -15.50 10.91 -22.39
CA LEU A 405 -15.76 11.69 -21.17
C LEU A 405 -16.64 12.92 -21.46
N LYS A 406 -16.42 13.60 -22.59
CA LYS A 406 -17.28 14.72 -23.03
C LYS A 406 -18.71 14.28 -23.38
N LEU A 407 -18.90 13.03 -23.80
CA LEU A 407 -20.20 12.47 -24.20
C LEU A 407 -20.95 11.80 -23.03
N GLN A 408 -20.23 11.21 -22.06
CA GLN A 408 -20.83 10.45 -20.93
C GLN A 408 -20.97 11.23 -19.62
N LEU A 409 -20.41 12.44 -19.49
CA LEU A 409 -20.65 13.32 -18.32
C LEU A 409 -22.12 13.75 -18.15
N GLN A 410 -23.03 13.29 -19.01
CA GLN A 410 -24.47 13.45 -18.83
C GLN A 410 -25.14 12.26 -18.12
N GLU A 411 -24.52 11.08 -18.00
CA GLU A 411 -25.16 9.89 -17.38
C GLU A 411 -24.18 9.04 -16.53
N GLU A 412 -24.40 9.08 -15.21
CA GLU A 412 -23.95 8.20 -14.11
C GLU A 412 -22.44 7.94 -13.78
N ASN A 413 -22.11 8.21 -12.51
CA ASN A 413 -20.78 8.11 -11.85
C ASN A 413 -20.17 6.70 -11.70
N ILE A 414 -20.89 5.62 -12.05
CA ILE A 414 -20.49 4.23 -11.73
C ILE A 414 -19.42 3.69 -12.71
N SER A 415 -19.45 4.14 -13.98
CA SER A 415 -18.50 3.71 -15.02
C SER A 415 -17.06 4.18 -14.75
N TYR A 416 -16.91 5.38 -14.17
CA TYR A 416 -15.61 5.99 -13.90
C TYR A 416 -14.76 5.20 -12.89
N LYS A 417 -15.38 4.74 -11.79
CA LYS A 417 -14.69 4.00 -10.72
C LYS A 417 -14.14 2.66 -11.21
N ASN A 418 -14.94 1.90 -11.96
CA ASN A 418 -14.54 0.58 -12.46
C ASN A 418 -13.43 0.68 -13.51
N LEU A 419 -13.49 1.69 -14.38
CA LEU A 419 -12.46 1.88 -15.39
C LEU A 419 -11.11 2.32 -14.80
N LEU A 420 -11.15 3.20 -13.80
CA LEU A 420 -9.96 3.65 -13.06
C LEU A 420 -9.34 2.51 -12.25
N MET A 421 -10.17 1.66 -11.62
CA MET A 421 -9.73 0.46 -10.91
C MET A 421 -9.09 -0.57 -11.87
N ASN A 422 -9.58 -0.70 -13.10
CA ASN A 422 -8.98 -1.56 -14.12
C ASN A 422 -7.63 -1.02 -14.62
N LEU A 423 -7.54 0.29 -14.87
CA LEU A 423 -6.28 0.97 -15.18
C LEU A 423 -5.26 0.85 -14.03
N MET A 424 -5.73 0.86 -12.78
CA MET A 424 -4.88 0.66 -11.60
C MET A 424 -4.41 -0.78 -11.43
N SER A 425 -5.32 -1.75 -11.55
CA SER A 425 -4.94 -3.17 -11.48
C SER A 425 -3.90 -3.47 -12.57
N PHE A 426 -4.09 -2.89 -13.74
CA PHE A 426 -3.14 -2.90 -14.85
C PHE A 426 -1.78 -2.26 -14.51
N MET A 427 -1.75 -1.05 -13.94
CA MET A 427 -0.49 -0.38 -13.51
C MET A 427 0.21 -1.10 -12.34
N ILE A 428 -0.53 -1.70 -11.42
CA ILE A 428 0.00 -2.49 -10.28
C ILE A 428 0.69 -3.76 -10.78
N THR A 429 0.08 -4.47 -11.74
CA THR A 429 0.67 -5.66 -12.36
C THR A 429 1.92 -5.30 -13.17
N PHE A 430 1.89 -4.16 -13.87
CA PHE A 430 3.02 -3.69 -14.68
C PHE A 430 4.21 -3.17 -13.86
N SER A 431 3.96 -2.36 -12.82
CA SER A 431 5.00 -1.82 -11.92
C SER A 431 5.69 -2.89 -11.07
N GLY A 432 5.03 -4.02 -10.82
CA GLY A 432 5.66 -5.19 -10.19
C GLY A 432 6.59 -5.97 -11.12
N LYS A 433 6.37 -5.93 -12.45
CA LYS A 433 7.18 -6.66 -13.46
C LYS A 433 8.32 -5.83 -14.05
N TYR A 434 8.16 -4.51 -14.20
CA TYR A 434 9.19 -3.63 -14.74
C TYR A 434 9.73 -2.68 -13.67
N SER A 435 10.99 -2.85 -13.30
CA SER A 435 11.74 -2.02 -12.33
C SER A 435 12.17 -0.65 -12.88
N ASP A 436 11.65 -0.24 -14.04
CA ASP A 436 12.01 1.03 -14.66
C ASP A 436 11.27 2.21 -14.01
N LYS A 437 12.00 2.89 -13.13
CA LYS A 437 11.55 4.08 -12.40
C LYS A 437 11.18 5.25 -13.32
N SER A 438 11.71 5.33 -14.54
CA SER A 438 11.43 6.41 -15.49
C SER A 438 10.02 6.31 -16.07
N ALA A 439 9.63 5.12 -16.53
CA ALA A 439 8.31 4.88 -17.12
C ALA A 439 7.18 5.13 -16.10
N ILE A 440 7.39 4.73 -14.84
CA ILE A 440 6.45 4.98 -13.75
C ILE A 440 6.31 6.50 -13.51
N ASN A 441 7.43 7.24 -13.47
CA ASN A 441 7.43 8.68 -13.28
C ASN A 441 6.71 9.43 -14.41
N ASP A 442 6.90 9.03 -15.67
CA ASP A 442 6.28 9.66 -16.83
C ASP A 442 4.75 9.42 -16.87
N ILE A 443 4.30 8.21 -16.52
CA ILE A 443 2.88 7.87 -16.40
C ILE A 443 2.22 8.71 -15.30
N PHE A 444 2.88 8.92 -14.16
CA PHE A 444 2.34 9.72 -13.07
C PHE A 444 2.33 11.22 -13.36
N ILE A 445 3.38 11.78 -13.97
CA ILE A 445 3.40 13.18 -14.42
C ILE A 445 2.28 13.43 -15.43
N PHE A 446 2.00 12.45 -16.29
CA PHE A 446 0.90 12.48 -17.24
C PHE A 446 -0.48 12.47 -16.54
N LEU A 447 -0.70 11.55 -15.59
CA LEU A 447 -1.94 11.51 -14.78
C LEU A 447 -2.14 12.83 -14.01
N TYR A 448 -1.10 13.37 -13.39
CA TYR A 448 -1.14 14.63 -12.65
C TYR A 448 -1.50 15.83 -13.54
N LYS A 449 -0.84 15.98 -14.70
CA LYS A 449 -1.13 17.07 -15.65
C LYS A 449 -2.56 17.04 -16.20
N LYS A 450 -3.21 15.86 -16.21
CA LYS A 450 -4.57 15.66 -16.73
C LYS A 450 -5.65 15.58 -15.64
N CYS A 451 -5.28 15.37 -14.37
CA CYS A 451 -6.18 15.25 -13.22
C CYS A 451 -6.77 16.57 -12.68
N ASN A 452 -6.50 17.72 -13.31
CA ASN A 452 -7.18 19.00 -12.99
C ASN A 452 -8.73 18.93 -13.14
N ALA A 453 -9.29 17.83 -13.66
CA ALA A 453 -10.72 17.59 -13.83
C ALA A 453 -11.33 16.53 -12.87
N VAL A 454 -10.55 15.90 -11.97
CA VAL A 454 -11.00 14.74 -11.15
C VAL A 454 -11.00 15.07 -9.66
N SER A 455 -11.92 14.47 -8.90
CA SER A 455 -11.90 14.50 -7.42
C SER A 455 -10.56 14.02 -6.87
N ILE A 456 -9.80 14.93 -6.25
CA ILE A 456 -8.53 14.70 -5.53
C ILE A 456 -8.63 13.53 -4.54
N LYS A 457 -9.80 13.34 -3.92
CA LYS A 457 -10.07 12.23 -2.99
C LYS A 457 -9.87 10.86 -3.64
N ASN A 458 -10.28 10.72 -4.92
CA ASN A 458 -10.05 9.50 -5.65
C ASN A 458 -8.55 9.34 -5.90
N VAL A 459 -7.84 10.35 -6.41
CA VAL A 459 -6.39 10.27 -6.65
C VAL A 459 -5.60 9.83 -5.40
N LEU A 460 -5.93 10.38 -4.23
CA LEU A 460 -5.29 10.00 -2.95
C LEU A 460 -5.65 8.59 -2.48
N TYR A 461 -6.91 8.18 -2.61
CA TYR A 461 -7.33 6.80 -2.31
C TYR A 461 -6.59 5.79 -3.18
N LEU A 462 -6.47 6.07 -4.48
CA LEU A 462 -5.79 5.21 -5.44
C LEU A 462 -4.29 5.14 -5.14
N PHE A 463 -3.71 6.28 -4.73
CA PHE A 463 -2.31 6.37 -4.35
C PHE A 463 -2.00 5.59 -3.06
N SER A 464 -2.85 5.71 -2.04
CA SER A 464 -2.77 4.93 -0.80
C SER A 464 -2.89 3.42 -1.07
N TYR A 465 -3.83 3.01 -1.93
CA TYR A 465 -4.02 1.61 -2.33
C TYR A 465 -2.80 1.05 -3.09
N TRP A 466 -2.19 1.84 -3.96
CA TRP A 466 -0.98 1.45 -4.69
C TRP A 466 0.22 1.26 -3.76
N ILE A 467 0.46 2.23 -2.86
CA ILE A 467 1.55 2.14 -1.89
C ILE A 467 1.39 0.94 -0.96
N ASN A 468 0.18 0.68 -0.47
CA ASN A 468 -0.08 -0.49 0.38
C ASN A 468 0.21 -1.80 -0.37
N ASN A 469 -0.13 -1.90 -1.66
CA ASN A 469 0.19 -3.06 -2.47
C ASN A 469 1.68 -3.22 -2.75
N LEU A 470 2.41 -2.13 -3.02
CA LEU A 470 3.87 -2.18 -3.19
C LEU A 470 4.57 -2.62 -1.90
N LYS A 471 4.12 -2.11 -0.74
CA LYS A 471 4.61 -2.52 0.59
C LYS A 471 4.36 -4.01 0.83
N ASN A 472 3.16 -4.52 0.51
CA ASN A 472 2.83 -5.95 0.61
C ASN A 472 3.69 -6.84 -0.29
N LYS A 473 4.23 -6.30 -1.39
CA LYS A 473 5.15 -6.99 -2.30
C LYS A 473 6.64 -6.78 -1.97
N GLY A 474 6.96 -6.12 -0.84
CA GLY A 474 8.33 -5.84 -0.43
C GLY A 474 9.08 -4.83 -1.32
N VAL A 475 8.35 -4.04 -2.11
CA VAL A 475 8.92 -3.03 -3.02
C VAL A 475 9.16 -1.73 -2.24
N ASP A 476 10.32 -1.10 -2.46
CA ASP A 476 10.64 0.21 -1.88
C ASP A 476 9.64 1.28 -2.35
N VAL A 477 8.80 1.73 -1.42
CA VAL A 477 7.74 2.73 -1.64
C VAL A 477 8.26 4.18 -1.64
N SER A 478 9.55 4.40 -1.35
CA SER A 478 10.14 5.75 -1.28
C SER A 478 10.01 6.51 -2.60
N ALA A 479 10.15 5.83 -3.73
CA ALA A 479 9.92 6.40 -5.07
C ALA A 479 8.46 6.82 -5.28
N GLY A 480 7.51 6.03 -4.75
CA GLY A 480 6.09 6.39 -4.79
C GLY A 480 5.83 7.69 -4.04
N TYR A 481 6.23 7.76 -2.76
CA TYR A 481 6.06 8.97 -1.95
C TYR A 481 6.74 10.21 -2.56
N LEU A 482 7.90 10.04 -3.20
CA LEU A 482 8.59 11.12 -3.92
C LEU A 482 7.81 11.65 -5.13
N ILE A 483 7.15 10.75 -5.87
CA ILE A 483 6.29 11.12 -7.01
C ILE A 483 5.06 11.89 -6.52
N LEU A 484 4.41 11.43 -5.45
CA LEU A 484 3.31 12.18 -4.81
C LEU A 484 3.80 13.57 -4.42
N LEU A 485 4.94 13.65 -3.74
CA LEU A 485 5.53 14.91 -3.30
C LEU A 485 5.84 15.88 -4.44
N THR A 486 6.36 15.37 -5.56
CA THR A 486 6.57 16.17 -6.77
C THR A 486 5.24 16.71 -7.29
N CYS A 487 4.19 15.88 -7.31
CA CYS A 487 2.85 16.31 -7.71
C CYS A 487 2.26 17.36 -6.73
N LEU A 488 2.43 17.18 -5.42
CA LEU A 488 1.97 18.12 -4.39
C LEU A 488 2.68 19.46 -4.49
N SER A 489 3.97 19.45 -4.81
CA SER A 489 4.76 20.67 -4.95
C SER A 489 4.26 21.57 -6.08
N HIS A 490 3.58 21.03 -7.08
CA HIS A 490 3.00 21.78 -8.20
C HIS A 490 1.50 22.10 -8.01
N ALA A 491 0.85 21.55 -6.98
CA ALA A 491 -0.59 21.67 -6.78
C ALA A 491 -1.02 23.09 -6.35
N SER A 492 -2.28 23.43 -6.63
CA SER A 492 -2.92 24.68 -6.16
C SER A 492 -3.12 24.66 -4.64
N GLN A 493 -3.22 25.83 -4.01
CA GLN A 493 -3.43 25.94 -2.55
C GLN A 493 -4.73 25.25 -2.07
N GLU A 494 -5.80 25.34 -2.85
CA GLU A 494 -7.06 24.63 -2.57
C GLU A 494 -6.87 23.10 -2.58
N THR A 495 -6.09 22.61 -3.53
CA THR A 495 -5.75 21.19 -3.66
C THR A 495 -4.94 20.71 -2.47
N ILE A 496 -3.96 21.50 -2.03
CA ILE A 496 -3.10 21.18 -0.89
C ILE A 496 -3.90 21.09 0.41
N SER A 497 -4.87 21.98 0.61
CA SER A 497 -5.74 21.98 1.80
C SER A 497 -6.54 20.67 1.92
N LYS A 498 -7.14 20.22 0.81
CA LYS A 498 -7.86 18.93 0.74
C LYS A 498 -6.93 17.73 0.95
N ILE A 499 -5.70 17.82 0.46
CA ILE A 499 -4.72 16.73 0.57
C ILE A 499 -4.16 16.62 1.99
N ILE A 500 -3.89 17.72 2.69
CA ILE A 500 -3.43 17.70 4.08
C ILE A 500 -4.48 17.02 4.96
N ALA A 501 -5.75 17.36 4.80
CA ALA A 501 -6.84 16.72 5.54
C ALA A 501 -6.85 15.19 5.32
N GLU A 502 -6.68 14.74 4.07
CA GLU A 502 -6.67 13.31 3.74
C GLU A 502 -5.38 12.61 4.18
N LEU A 503 -4.19 13.19 4.00
CA LEU A 503 -2.91 12.60 4.43
C LEU A 503 -2.79 12.46 5.94
N SER A 504 -3.44 13.35 6.70
CA SER A 504 -3.51 13.27 8.16
C SER A 504 -4.45 12.15 8.64
N ILE A 505 -5.40 11.69 7.81
CA ILE A 505 -6.38 10.64 8.15
C ILE A 505 -5.99 9.27 7.57
N LEU A 506 -5.34 9.25 6.40
CA LEU A 506 -4.91 8.03 5.71
C LEU A 506 -3.85 7.30 6.50
N THR A 507 -4.26 6.29 7.26
CA THR A 507 -3.38 5.42 8.04
C THR A 507 -3.05 4.14 7.28
N ASP A 508 -1.80 3.69 7.35
CA ASP A 508 -1.41 2.37 6.90
C ASP A 508 -1.84 1.28 7.90
N ALA A 509 -1.56 0.00 7.59
CA ALA A 509 -1.90 -1.13 8.45
C ALA A 509 -1.24 -1.08 9.85
N GLU A 510 -0.21 -0.25 10.03
CA GLU A 510 0.49 -0.04 11.31
C GLU A 510 -0.04 1.21 12.05
N GLY A 511 -1.03 1.90 11.48
CA GLY A 511 -1.61 3.12 12.00
C GLY A 511 -0.83 4.39 11.63
N ASN A 512 0.17 4.31 10.75
CA ASN A 512 0.97 5.47 10.38
C ASN A 512 0.25 6.31 9.33
N ASN A 513 0.12 7.62 9.57
CA ASN A 513 -0.47 8.49 8.57
C ASN A 513 0.46 8.75 7.36
N GLY A 514 -0.08 9.33 6.29
CA GLY A 514 0.67 9.59 5.07
C GLY A 514 1.87 10.52 5.25
N LEU A 515 1.80 11.48 6.19
CA LEU A 515 2.89 12.40 6.50
C LEU A 515 4.04 11.71 7.25
N TYR A 516 3.72 10.80 8.17
CA TYR A 516 4.71 9.93 8.82
C TYR A 516 5.49 9.14 7.77
N ASN A 517 4.78 8.41 6.90
CA ASN A 517 5.44 7.52 5.94
C ASN A 517 6.30 8.29 4.92
N MET A 518 5.86 9.49 4.56
CA MET A 518 6.60 10.40 3.71
C MET A 518 7.94 10.81 4.32
N VAL A 519 7.97 11.23 5.60
CA VAL A 519 9.21 11.64 6.25
C VAL A 519 10.05 10.43 6.68
N TYR A 520 9.43 9.31 7.04
CA TYR A 520 10.11 8.06 7.35
C TYR A 520 10.97 7.55 6.18
N ALA A 521 10.62 7.85 4.92
CA ALA A 521 11.46 7.51 3.77
C ALA A 521 12.88 8.14 3.81
N THR A 522 13.10 9.17 4.63
CA THR A 522 14.45 9.70 4.91
C THR A 522 15.34 8.71 5.66
N GLU A 523 14.75 7.78 6.41
CA GLU A 523 15.45 6.70 7.11
C GLU A 523 15.94 5.63 6.14
N THR A 524 15.12 5.29 5.14
CA THR A 524 15.36 4.16 4.24
C THR A 524 16.14 4.55 2.98
N ASN A 525 16.15 5.83 2.60
CA ASN A 525 16.80 6.28 1.38
C ASN A 525 17.53 7.62 1.56
N SER A 526 18.77 7.54 2.03
CA SER A 526 19.62 8.71 2.32
C SER A 526 19.82 9.64 1.11
N THR A 527 19.81 9.11 -0.12
CA THR A 527 19.97 9.93 -1.35
C THR A 527 18.77 10.83 -1.64
N GLN A 528 17.60 10.54 -1.06
CA GLN A 528 16.35 11.26 -1.32
C GLN A 528 16.01 12.27 -0.22
N VAL A 529 16.80 12.35 0.86
CA VAL A 529 16.58 13.28 1.97
C VAL A 529 16.36 14.72 1.47
N PRO A 530 17.20 15.30 0.58
CA PRO A 530 16.97 16.65 0.09
C PRO A 530 15.63 16.82 -0.63
N ASN A 531 15.24 15.82 -1.44
CA ASN A 531 14.01 15.89 -2.23
C ASN A 531 12.76 15.79 -1.35
N ILE A 532 12.76 14.84 -0.40
CA ILE A 532 11.65 14.65 0.53
C ILE A 532 11.42 15.91 1.37
N ILE A 533 12.50 16.46 1.94
CA ILE A 533 12.45 17.64 2.80
C ILE A 533 12.08 18.90 2.03
N ASN A 534 12.61 19.09 0.81
CA ASN A 534 12.22 20.21 -0.04
C ASN A 534 10.73 20.17 -0.40
N CYS A 535 10.17 18.98 -0.58
CA CYS A 535 8.74 18.86 -0.85
C CYS A 535 7.89 19.14 0.40
N LEU A 536 8.32 18.69 1.58
CA LEU A 536 7.68 19.07 2.85
C LEU A 536 7.76 20.58 3.08
N LEU A 537 8.89 21.22 2.78
CA LEU A 537 9.05 22.67 2.85
C LEU A 537 8.05 23.37 1.93
N LYS A 538 7.95 22.97 0.65
CA LYS A 538 6.96 23.52 -0.28
C LYS A 538 5.51 23.29 0.18
N LEU A 539 5.23 22.15 0.82
CA LEU A 539 3.93 21.89 1.42
C LEU A 539 3.63 22.89 2.53
N ILE A 540 4.58 23.10 3.46
CA ILE A 540 4.47 24.09 4.54
C ILE A 540 4.28 25.51 3.96
N GLU A 541 5.09 25.90 2.97
CA GLU A 541 5.03 27.21 2.29
C GLU A 541 3.65 27.47 1.65
N LYS A 542 3.00 26.44 1.11
CA LYS A 542 1.67 26.56 0.49
C LYS A 542 0.50 26.34 1.45
N THR A 543 0.74 25.83 2.65
CA THR A 543 -0.32 25.59 3.65
C THR A 543 -0.85 26.92 4.20
N THR A 544 -2.18 27.06 4.20
CA THR A 544 -2.88 28.23 4.76
C THR A 544 -2.94 28.15 6.29
N PRO A 545 -3.12 29.28 7.00
CA PRO A 545 -3.23 29.28 8.47
C PRO A 545 -4.33 28.35 9.00
N GLU A 546 -5.46 28.24 8.29
CA GLU A 546 -6.60 27.36 8.65
C GLU A 546 -6.24 25.87 8.62
N ASN A 547 -5.35 25.45 7.71
CA ASN A 547 -4.94 24.04 7.55
C ASN A 547 -3.65 23.68 8.32
N MET A 548 -2.98 24.66 8.91
CA MET A 548 -1.79 24.45 9.73
C MET A 548 -2.02 23.50 10.93
N PRO A 549 -3.16 23.57 11.66
CA PRO A 549 -3.46 22.60 12.73
C PRO A 549 -3.45 21.15 12.23
N ALA A 550 -4.08 20.89 11.08
CA ALA A 550 -4.17 19.54 10.52
C ALA A 550 -2.80 19.02 10.05
N LEU A 551 -1.96 19.89 9.47
CA LEU A 551 -0.59 19.56 9.11
C LEU A 551 0.26 19.23 10.34
N ILE A 552 0.20 20.06 11.38
CA ILE A 552 0.94 19.85 12.64
C ILE A 552 0.46 18.55 13.30
N SER A 553 -0.85 18.34 13.42
CA SER A 553 -1.41 17.11 13.98
C SER A 553 -0.91 15.88 13.21
N GLY A 554 -0.93 15.93 11.88
CA GLY A 554 -0.45 14.82 11.05
C GLY A 554 1.06 14.57 11.21
N LEU A 555 1.89 15.62 11.31
CA LEU A 555 3.33 15.46 11.56
C LEU A 555 3.65 14.96 12.98
N SER A 556 2.79 15.30 13.94
CA SER A 556 2.93 14.94 15.36
C SER A 556 2.35 13.56 15.71
N GLU A 557 1.48 12.99 14.87
CA GLU A 557 0.84 11.70 15.09
C GLU A 557 1.88 10.59 15.27
N LYS A 558 1.77 9.86 16.38
CA LYS A 558 2.73 8.82 16.74
C LYS A 558 2.35 7.48 16.16
N ARG A 559 3.38 6.73 15.79
CA ARG A 559 3.26 5.32 15.44
C ARG A 559 2.83 4.49 16.66
N MET A 560 1.79 3.68 16.51
CA MET A 560 1.17 2.96 17.63
C MET A 560 1.75 1.58 17.90
N SER A 561 2.49 0.97 16.96
CA SER A 561 3.01 -0.41 17.08
C SER A 561 4.32 -0.65 16.32
N GLY A 562 5.03 -1.74 16.61
CA GLY A 562 6.30 -2.15 15.95
C GLY A 562 7.57 -1.52 16.54
N ASP A 563 8.72 -1.76 15.90
CA ASP A 563 10.06 -1.40 16.42
C ASP A 563 10.32 0.11 16.53
N LEU A 564 9.47 0.92 15.91
CA LEU A 564 9.51 2.38 15.91
C LEU A 564 8.31 2.99 16.64
N GLN A 565 7.64 2.23 17.51
CA GLN A 565 6.51 2.70 18.30
C GLN A 565 6.84 4.00 19.03
N GLY A 566 5.90 4.95 19.03
CA GLY A 566 6.05 6.26 19.65
C GLY A 566 6.79 7.31 18.82
N SER A 567 7.46 6.92 17.73
CA SER A 567 8.05 7.91 16.81
C SER A 567 6.98 8.57 15.93
N ASN A 568 7.26 9.79 15.43
CA ASN A 568 6.41 10.54 14.50
C ASN A 568 7.23 11.16 13.35
N ALA A 569 6.61 11.91 12.44
CA ALA A 569 7.30 12.51 11.30
C ALA A 569 8.41 13.49 11.74
N LEU A 570 8.15 14.29 12.78
CA LEU A 570 9.12 15.26 13.32
C LEU A 570 10.36 14.58 13.92
N TYR A 571 10.17 13.42 14.54
CA TYR A 571 11.27 12.57 15.02
C TYR A 571 12.21 12.16 13.87
N PHE A 572 11.67 11.64 12.75
CA PHE A 572 12.50 11.24 11.60
C PHE A 572 13.14 12.43 10.90
N MET A 573 12.46 13.58 10.83
CA MET A 573 13.05 14.82 10.30
C MET A 573 14.29 15.23 11.10
N MET A 574 14.23 15.21 12.44
CA MET A 574 15.39 15.55 13.28
C MET A 574 16.47 14.46 13.29
N LYS A 575 16.08 13.20 13.12
CA LYS A 575 17.03 12.09 12.97
C LYS A 575 17.82 12.21 11.67
N ALA A 576 17.15 12.56 10.56
CA ALA A 576 17.81 12.90 9.30
C ALA A 576 18.77 14.08 9.46
N LEU A 577 18.36 15.15 10.16
CA LEU A 577 19.25 16.28 10.49
C LEU A 577 20.52 15.82 11.22
N ASN A 578 20.38 14.94 12.21
CA ASN A 578 21.51 14.39 12.96
C ASN A 578 22.47 13.57 12.08
N TRP A 579 21.96 12.82 11.10
CA TRP A 579 22.79 12.04 10.19
C TRP A 579 23.47 12.88 9.12
N SER A 580 22.85 13.97 8.68
CA SER A 580 23.45 14.94 7.76
C SER A 580 24.49 15.83 8.45
N ALA A 581 24.33 16.12 9.75
CA ALA A 581 25.19 17.00 10.54
C ALA A 581 26.72 16.83 10.39
N PRO A 582 27.30 15.61 10.43
CA PRO A 582 28.75 15.45 10.32
C PRO A 582 29.30 15.72 8.92
N ASN A 583 28.52 15.50 7.85
CA ASN A 583 29.08 15.38 6.49
C ASN A 583 28.38 16.22 5.42
N ASN A 584 27.17 16.75 5.65
CA ASN A 584 26.38 17.42 4.62
C ASN A 584 25.76 18.75 5.10
N PRO A 585 26.53 19.86 5.07
CA PRO A 585 26.07 21.18 5.49
C PRO A 585 24.83 21.69 4.73
N THR A 586 24.66 21.32 3.46
CA THR A 586 23.52 21.75 2.63
C THR A 586 22.23 21.07 3.09
N GLU A 587 22.28 19.79 3.42
CA GLU A 587 21.12 19.09 4.01
C GLU A 587 20.77 19.63 5.40
N VAL A 588 21.78 19.94 6.23
CA VAL A 588 21.57 20.59 7.53
C VAL A 588 20.78 21.88 7.36
N LEU A 589 21.16 22.72 6.41
CA LEU A 589 20.45 23.97 6.10
C LEU A 589 19.01 23.69 5.63
N THR A 590 18.83 22.74 4.71
CA THR A 590 17.53 22.40 4.13
C THR A 590 16.54 21.89 5.18
N ILE A 591 16.97 20.93 6.01
CA ILE A 591 16.12 20.34 7.07
C ILE A 591 15.81 21.36 8.16
N THR A 592 16.79 22.17 8.55
CA THR A 592 16.58 23.19 9.58
C THR A 592 15.65 24.30 9.09
N ASN A 593 15.77 24.72 7.83
CA ASN A 593 14.86 25.70 7.23
C ASN A 593 13.43 25.16 7.12
N CYS A 594 13.26 23.87 6.86
CA CYS A 594 11.94 23.22 6.86
C CYS A 594 11.26 23.33 8.23
N LEU A 595 11.99 23.01 9.32
CA LEU A 595 11.46 23.16 10.68
C LEU A 595 11.22 24.63 11.05
N LEU A 596 12.13 25.53 10.67
CA LEU A 596 11.97 26.97 10.93
C LEU A 596 10.71 27.53 10.27
N ASN A 597 10.45 27.17 9.00
CA ASN A 597 9.22 27.58 8.31
C ASN A 597 7.96 27.03 9.00
N LEU A 598 8.01 25.79 9.51
CA LEU A 598 6.90 25.23 10.28
C LEU A 598 6.65 26.06 11.56
N ILE A 599 7.71 26.40 12.30
CA ILE A 599 7.64 27.25 13.51
C ILE A 599 7.12 28.66 13.16
N GLU A 600 7.61 29.25 12.07
CA GLU A 600 7.23 30.59 11.62
C GLU A 600 5.75 30.69 11.24
N LYS A 601 5.18 29.61 10.68
CA LYS A 601 3.76 29.55 10.34
C LYS A 601 2.85 29.02 11.45
N THR A 602 3.40 28.45 12.51
CA THR A 602 2.63 27.95 13.65
C THR A 602 2.09 29.13 14.48
N THR A 603 0.77 29.17 14.68
CA THR A 603 0.11 30.15 15.56
C THR A 603 0.31 29.78 17.03
N PRO A 604 0.18 30.73 17.99
CA PRO A 604 0.30 30.44 19.41
C PRO A 604 -0.61 29.29 19.89
N GLU A 605 -1.84 29.20 19.36
CA GLU A 605 -2.81 28.15 19.68
C GLU A 605 -2.37 26.75 19.25
N ASN A 606 -1.60 26.63 18.16
CA ASN A 606 -1.13 25.35 17.60
C ASN A 606 0.29 24.98 18.08
N MET A 607 1.00 25.92 18.71
CA MET A 607 2.33 25.69 19.29
C MET A 607 2.38 24.51 20.29
N PRO A 608 1.37 24.28 21.17
CA PRO A 608 1.35 23.11 22.04
C PRO A 608 1.43 21.79 21.27
N ALA A 609 0.71 21.67 20.15
CA ALA A 609 0.68 20.46 19.33
C ALA A 609 2.03 20.19 18.64
N LEU A 610 2.71 21.25 18.20
CA LEU A 610 4.07 21.15 17.65
C LEU A 610 5.08 20.74 18.72
N ILE A 611 5.04 21.36 19.91
CA ILE A 611 5.93 21.03 21.03
C ILE A 611 5.72 19.59 21.49
N ASN A 612 4.46 19.15 21.62
CA ASN A 612 4.13 17.78 21.98
C ASN A 612 4.67 16.81 20.94
N GLY A 613 4.46 17.08 19.64
CA GLY A 613 5.03 16.28 18.56
C GLY A 613 6.56 16.19 18.62
N LEU A 614 7.26 17.29 18.88
CA LEU A 614 8.73 17.27 19.05
C LEU A 614 9.18 16.51 20.31
N SER A 615 8.30 16.35 21.30
CA SER A 615 8.57 15.71 22.58
C SER A 615 8.17 14.22 22.63
N GLU A 616 7.42 13.72 21.66
CA GLU A 616 7.03 12.30 21.63
C GLU A 616 8.27 11.38 21.54
N LYS A 617 8.27 10.33 22.36
CA LYS A 617 9.40 9.42 22.54
C LYS A 617 9.24 8.16 21.73
N SER A 618 10.35 7.70 21.15
CA SER A 618 10.46 6.30 20.73
C SER A 618 10.33 5.37 21.94
N MET A 619 9.38 4.44 21.89
CA MET A 619 9.07 3.48 22.95
C MET A 619 9.84 2.17 22.81
N SER A 620 10.53 1.96 21.70
CA SER A 620 11.27 0.73 21.37
C SER A 620 12.60 1.02 20.67
N GLY A 621 13.41 -0.03 20.52
CA GLY A 621 14.70 -0.02 19.81
C GLY A 621 15.89 0.54 20.60
N ASP A 622 17.06 0.58 19.95
CA ASP A 622 18.31 1.07 20.53
C ASP A 622 18.27 2.55 20.94
N PHE A 623 17.30 3.30 20.41
CA PHE A 623 17.10 4.71 20.68
C PHE A 623 15.87 4.98 21.56
N GLN A 624 15.38 3.97 22.28
CA GLN A 624 14.25 4.10 23.20
C GLN A 624 14.45 5.30 24.15
N GLY A 625 13.38 6.08 24.33
CA GLY A 625 13.36 7.30 25.13
C GLY A 625 13.87 8.56 24.41
N SER A 626 14.41 8.45 23.19
CA SER A 626 14.76 9.65 22.40
C SER A 626 13.53 10.26 21.74
N ASN A 627 13.52 11.59 21.63
CA ASN A 627 12.51 12.40 20.96
C ASN A 627 13.17 13.30 19.89
N ALA A 628 12.40 14.15 19.21
CA ALA A 628 12.95 15.01 18.15
C ALA A 628 13.98 16.03 18.69
N PHE A 629 13.77 16.57 19.90
CA PHE A 629 14.73 17.47 20.56
C PHE A 629 16.08 16.83 20.83
N TYR A 630 16.09 15.57 21.28
CA TYR A 630 17.31 14.79 21.47
C TYR A 630 18.12 14.73 20.17
N TRP A 631 17.46 14.44 19.04
CA TRP A 631 18.13 14.36 17.73
C TRP A 631 18.61 15.72 17.23
N MET A 632 17.81 16.78 17.38
CA MET A 632 18.20 18.14 17.03
C MET A 632 19.46 18.59 17.79
N MET A 633 19.53 18.31 19.10
CA MET A 633 20.70 18.69 19.91
C MET A 633 21.91 17.79 19.65
N THR A 634 21.70 16.52 19.30
CA THR A 634 22.78 15.64 18.83
C THR A 634 23.36 16.15 17.50
N ALA A 635 22.50 16.63 16.59
CA ALA A 635 22.92 17.29 15.36
C ALA A 635 23.73 18.57 15.64
N LEU A 636 23.27 19.40 16.58
CA LEU A 636 24.02 20.59 17.03
C LEU A 636 25.41 20.22 17.56
N ASN A 637 25.52 19.14 18.34
CA ASN A 637 26.79 18.64 18.84
C ASN A 637 27.74 18.19 17.71
N TRP A 638 27.22 17.46 16.71
CA TRP A 638 28.01 17.07 15.54
C TRP A 638 28.46 18.26 14.71
N VAL A 639 27.55 19.20 14.45
CA VAL A 639 27.85 20.45 13.75
C VAL A 639 28.91 21.27 14.49
N ALA A 640 28.80 21.42 15.82
CA ALA A 640 29.81 22.09 16.64
C ALA A 640 31.20 21.42 16.53
N GLN A 641 31.23 20.08 16.45
CA GLN A 641 32.48 19.34 16.38
C GLN A 641 33.13 19.35 14.99
N LYS A 642 32.32 19.26 13.93
CA LYS A 642 32.77 18.97 12.55
C LYS A 642 32.58 20.13 11.58
N ASN A 643 31.44 20.83 11.66
CA ASN A 643 31.01 21.86 10.70
C ASN A 643 30.55 23.15 11.41
N PRO A 644 31.41 23.81 12.21
CA PRO A 644 30.97 24.84 13.16
C PRO A 644 30.31 26.08 12.53
N THR A 645 30.46 26.28 11.21
CA THR A 645 29.75 27.33 10.46
C THR A 645 28.23 27.12 10.39
N GLN A 646 27.74 25.89 10.63
CA GLN A 646 26.32 25.56 10.66
C GLN A 646 25.70 25.64 12.08
N VAL A 647 26.50 25.98 13.11
CA VAL A 647 25.98 26.18 14.48
C VAL A 647 24.87 27.24 14.53
N PRO A 648 25.02 28.41 13.86
CA PRO A 648 23.96 29.43 13.80
C PRO A 648 22.65 28.88 13.23
N THR A 649 22.71 28.01 12.22
CA THR A 649 21.54 27.44 11.54
C THR A 649 20.62 26.74 12.53
N ILE A 650 21.16 25.79 13.31
CA ILE A 650 20.37 25.01 14.28
C ILE A 650 19.99 25.85 15.51
N THR A 651 20.89 26.70 16.00
CA THR A 651 20.63 27.54 17.18
C THR A 651 19.57 28.62 16.91
N ASN A 652 19.55 29.24 15.73
CA ASN A 652 18.51 30.20 15.34
C ASN A 652 17.14 29.53 15.24
N CYS A 653 17.06 28.29 14.75
CA CYS A 653 15.81 27.53 14.74
C CYS A 653 15.30 27.25 16.16
N LEU A 654 16.19 26.86 17.08
CA LEU A 654 15.84 26.65 18.48
C LEU A 654 15.42 27.95 19.18
N LEU A 655 16.12 29.05 18.94
CA LEU A 655 15.77 30.38 19.47
C LEU A 655 14.37 30.80 19.02
N ASN A 656 14.05 30.67 17.73
CA ASN A 656 12.72 30.99 17.22
C ASN A 656 11.63 30.14 17.89
N LEU A 657 11.88 28.85 18.11
CA LEU A 657 10.94 27.99 18.84
C LEU A 657 10.73 28.49 20.28
N ILE A 658 11.81 28.77 21.01
CA ILE A 658 11.75 29.28 22.39
C ILE A 658 11.00 30.62 22.42
N GLU A 659 11.31 31.54 21.51
CA GLU A 659 10.69 32.87 21.46
C GLU A 659 9.21 32.82 21.14
N LYS A 660 8.78 31.95 20.23
CA LYS A 660 7.37 31.77 19.89
C LYS A 660 6.58 30.92 20.88
N THR A 661 7.24 30.15 21.75
CA THR A 661 6.55 29.32 22.75
C THR A 661 5.85 30.21 23.79
N PRO A 662 4.52 30.15 23.96
CA PRO A 662 3.83 30.89 25.01
C PRO A 662 4.28 30.45 26.42
N PRO A 663 4.27 31.35 27.43
CA PRO A 663 4.69 31.02 28.79
C PRO A 663 4.04 29.76 29.38
N GLU A 664 2.75 29.53 29.08
CA GLU A 664 1.95 28.38 29.49
C GLU A 664 2.42 27.05 28.87
N ASN A 665 3.13 27.08 27.74
CA ASN A 665 3.67 25.90 27.06
C ASN A 665 5.17 25.68 27.30
N MET A 666 5.85 26.62 27.95
CA MET A 666 7.24 26.43 28.39
C MET A 666 7.47 25.15 29.21
N PRO A 667 6.57 24.70 30.12
CA PRO A 667 6.75 23.44 30.83
C PRO A 667 6.87 22.23 29.89
N ALA A 668 6.06 22.18 28.83
CA ALA A 668 6.08 21.08 27.85
C ALA A 668 7.39 21.09 27.05
N LEU A 669 7.87 22.27 26.63
CA LEU A 669 9.16 22.42 25.95
C LEU A 669 10.33 21.98 26.85
N ILE A 670 10.33 22.41 28.11
CA ILE A 670 11.35 22.02 29.10
C ILE A 670 11.30 20.51 29.33
N SER A 671 10.10 19.93 29.46
CA SER A 671 9.93 18.48 29.59
C SER A 671 10.57 17.77 28.40
N GLY A 672 10.20 18.13 27.16
CA GLY A 672 10.77 17.54 25.96
C GLY A 672 12.30 17.64 25.88
N LEU A 673 12.90 18.77 26.25
CA LEU A 673 14.35 18.95 26.28
C LEU A 673 15.05 18.13 27.38
N SER A 674 14.37 17.90 28.50
CA SER A 674 14.90 17.21 29.69
C SER A 674 14.75 15.68 29.63
N GLU A 675 14.00 15.16 28.66
CA GLU A 675 13.71 13.74 28.53
C GLU A 675 14.92 12.89 28.17
N LYS A 676 15.13 11.84 28.96
CA LYS A 676 16.29 10.97 28.83
C LYS A 676 16.07 9.80 27.89
N ARG A 677 17.13 9.46 27.18
CA ARG A 677 17.25 8.19 26.48
C ARG A 677 17.33 7.04 27.47
N MET A 678 16.55 5.98 27.23
CA MET A 678 16.38 4.85 28.14
C MET A 678 17.28 3.65 27.81
N SER A 679 17.82 3.56 26.59
CA SER A 679 18.67 2.44 26.15
C SER A 679 19.87 2.90 25.28
N GLY A 680 20.82 2.00 25.03
CA GLY A 680 21.95 2.22 24.12
C GLY A 680 23.13 3.02 24.70
N TYR A 681 24.14 3.33 23.86
CA TYR A 681 25.42 3.91 24.30
C TYR A 681 25.32 5.25 25.04
N TYR A 682 24.27 6.03 24.77
CA TYR A 682 24.00 7.33 25.39
C TYR A 682 22.82 7.28 26.38
N GLN A 683 22.57 6.14 27.02
CA GLN A 683 21.55 6.01 28.06
C GLN A 683 21.73 7.10 29.13
N GLY A 684 20.63 7.70 29.58
CA GLY A 684 20.61 8.79 30.55
C GLY A 684 20.87 10.19 29.97
N CYS A 685 21.37 10.31 28.74
CA CYS A 685 21.51 11.61 28.08
C CYS A 685 20.16 12.15 27.60
N ASN A 686 19.97 13.47 27.69
CA ASN A 686 18.84 14.22 27.15
C ASN A 686 19.32 15.31 26.16
N ALA A 687 18.40 16.11 25.63
CA ALA A 687 18.75 17.16 24.66
C ALA A 687 19.68 18.23 25.28
N LEU A 688 19.44 18.61 26.53
CA LEU A 688 20.26 19.59 27.27
C LEU A 688 21.71 19.13 27.46
N TYR A 689 21.93 17.84 27.68
CA TYR A 689 23.27 17.24 27.72
C TYR A 689 24.04 17.50 26.43
N PHE A 690 23.42 17.21 25.27
CA PHE A 690 24.07 17.41 23.98
C PHE A 690 24.23 18.87 23.60
N MET A 691 23.31 19.75 24.03
CA MET A 691 23.45 21.20 23.87
C MET A 691 24.69 21.72 24.61
N MET A 692 24.93 21.27 25.85
CA MET A 692 26.12 21.69 26.60
C MET A 692 27.41 21.02 26.10
N ASN A 693 27.33 19.80 25.58
CA ASN A 693 28.47 19.18 24.89
C ASN A 693 28.82 19.93 23.60
N ALA A 694 27.82 20.41 22.85
CA ALA A 694 28.04 21.28 21.71
C ALA A 694 28.72 22.60 22.14
N LEU A 695 28.32 23.17 23.28
CA LEU A 695 28.94 24.34 23.89
C LEU A 695 30.44 24.10 24.20
N ASP A 696 30.78 22.92 24.73
CA ASP A 696 32.18 22.51 24.95
C ASP A 696 32.96 22.47 23.63
N TRP A 697 32.40 21.84 22.60
CA TRP A 697 33.05 21.77 21.29
C TRP A 697 33.29 23.13 20.66
N VAL A 698 32.30 24.04 20.68
CA VAL A 698 32.51 25.40 20.14
C VAL A 698 33.51 26.18 21.00
N ALA A 699 33.45 26.09 22.33
CA ALA A 699 34.42 26.74 23.21
C ALA A 699 35.86 26.27 22.95
N LYS A 700 36.02 24.99 22.63
CA LYS A 700 37.32 24.39 22.32
C LYS A 700 37.82 24.70 20.92
N LYS A 701 36.95 24.62 19.90
CA LYS A 701 37.34 24.63 18.48
C LYS A 701 36.96 25.90 17.72
N ASN A 702 35.82 26.51 18.03
CA ASN A 702 35.34 27.71 17.35
C ASN A 702 34.63 28.67 18.31
N PRO A 703 35.39 29.40 19.16
CA PRO A 703 34.81 30.16 20.27
C PRO A 703 33.89 31.30 19.84
N THR A 704 33.96 31.75 18.59
CA THR A 704 33.06 32.77 18.02
C THR A 704 31.59 32.33 18.01
N GLN A 705 31.35 31.02 18.07
CA GLN A 705 30.01 30.43 18.07
C GLN A 705 29.46 30.17 19.48
N VAL A 706 30.25 30.40 20.54
CA VAL A 706 29.80 30.28 21.94
C VAL A 706 28.54 31.11 22.21
N PRO A 707 28.44 32.39 21.79
CA PRO A 707 27.25 33.21 22.00
C PRO A 707 25.96 32.61 21.44
N ASN A 708 26.02 31.84 20.35
CA ASN A 708 24.82 31.28 19.72
C ASN A 708 24.17 30.21 20.62
N ILE A 709 24.99 29.38 21.28
CA ILE A 709 24.48 28.33 22.18
C ILE A 709 24.14 28.92 23.56
N THR A 710 24.94 29.85 24.09
CA THR A 710 24.63 30.49 25.37
C THR A 710 23.36 31.34 25.30
N ASN A 711 23.11 32.03 24.18
CA ASN A 711 21.88 32.80 23.98
C ASN A 711 20.62 31.91 23.99
N CYS A 712 20.67 30.72 23.37
CA CYS A 712 19.57 29.75 23.45
C CYS A 712 19.25 29.39 24.91
N LEU A 713 20.27 29.10 25.72
CA LEU A 713 20.10 28.71 27.12
C LEU A 713 19.61 29.89 27.97
N LEU A 714 20.17 31.09 27.78
CA LEU A 714 19.72 32.31 28.44
C LEU A 714 18.24 32.57 28.13
N LYS A 715 17.84 32.47 26.86
CA LYS A 715 16.45 32.69 26.47
C LYS A 715 15.50 31.66 27.07
N LEU A 716 15.93 30.39 27.14
CA LEU A 716 15.20 29.33 27.81
C LEU A 716 15.02 29.65 29.30
N ILE A 717 16.07 30.07 30.00
CA ILE A 717 16.03 30.46 31.43
C ILE A 717 15.16 31.71 31.64
N GLU A 718 15.25 32.71 30.77
CA GLU A 718 14.44 33.93 30.79
C GLU A 718 12.95 33.62 30.75
N LYS A 719 12.53 32.76 29.81
CA LYS A 719 11.12 32.38 29.63
C LYS A 719 10.63 31.32 30.61
N THR A 720 11.53 30.64 31.31
CA THR A 720 11.17 29.68 32.36
C THR A 720 10.71 30.42 33.61
N THR A 721 9.49 30.09 34.07
CA THR A 721 8.95 30.61 35.33
C THR A 721 9.65 29.96 36.53
N PRO A 722 9.67 30.61 37.71
CA PRO A 722 10.29 30.04 38.91
C PRO A 722 9.77 28.65 39.31
N GLU A 723 8.51 28.34 38.97
CA GLU A 723 7.87 27.05 39.27
C GLU A 723 8.36 25.91 38.37
N ASN A 724 8.73 26.21 37.12
CA ASN A 724 9.23 25.23 36.16
C ASN A 724 10.76 25.13 36.14
N MET A 725 11.45 26.06 36.83
CA MET A 725 12.91 26.06 36.93
C MET A 725 13.51 24.75 37.47
N PRO A 726 12.91 24.07 38.49
CA PRO A 726 13.40 22.77 38.94
C PRO A 726 13.43 21.71 37.84
N ALA A 727 12.46 21.68 36.92
CA ALA A 727 12.45 20.72 35.82
C ALA A 727 13.60 20.97 34.81
N LEU A 728 13.95 22.24 34.58
CA LEU A 728 15.10 22.60 33.74
C LEU A 728 16.43 22.23 34.43
N ILE A 729 16.56 22.52 35.74
CA ILE A 729 17.75 22.16 36.52
C ILE A 729 17.92 20.65 36.61
N SER A 730 16.82 19.91 36.82
CA SER A 730 16.82 18.44 36.82
C SER A 730 17.30 17.89 35.48
N GLY A 731 16.80 18.44 34.35
CA GLY A 731 17.28 18.09 33.02
C GLY A 731 18.77 18.34 32.81
N LEU A 732 19.29 19.51 33.24
CA LEU A 732 20.73 19.82 33.17
C LEU A 732 21.59 18.91 34.06
N SER A 733 21.00 18.37 35.13
CA SER A 733 21.68 17.55 36.12
C SER A 733 21.71 16.05 35.80
N GLU A 734 20.87 15.59 34.86
CA GLU A 734 20.73 14.16 34.53
C GLU A 734 22.06 13.57 34.05
N LYS A 735 22.43 12.42 34.61
CA LYS A 735 23.72 11.77 34.35
C LYS A 735 23.62 10.79 33.19
N LYS A 736 24.67 10.78 32.36
CA LYS A 736 24.93 9.71 31.41
C LYS A 736 25.18 8.39 32.15
N MET A 737 24.41 7.38 31.83
CA MET A 737 24.41 6.09 32.54
C MET A 737 25.30 5.03 31.90
N SER A 738 25.67 5.18 30.64
CA SER A 738 26.46 4.18 29.88
C SER A 738 27.47 4.83 28.92
N GLY A 739 28.45 4.06 28.43
CA GLY A 739 29.43 4.49 27.41
C GLY A 739 30.52 5.44 27.94
N GLU A 740 31.30 6.05 27.06
CA GLU A 740 32.35 7.00 27.47
C GLU A 740 31.77 8.20 28.22
N TRP A 741 32.51 8.72 29.20
CA TRP A 741 32.05 9.82 30.07
C TRP A 741 30.80 9.48 30.89
N GLN A 742 30.62 8.20 31.26
CA GLN A 742 29.60 7.79 32.24
C GLN A 742 29.71 8.64 33.52
N GLY A 743 28.58 9.08 34.04
CA GLY A 743 28.47 9.97 35.19
C GLY A 743 28.56 11.47 34.87
N SER A 744 28.94 11.85 33.63
CA SER A 744 28.85 13.25 33.18
C SER A 744 27.41 13.71 33.02
N ASN A 745 27.16 15.01 33.18
CA ASN A 745 25.88 15.66 32.95
C ASN A 745 26.07 16.98 32.16
N ALA A 746 25.00 17.73 31.90
CA ALA A 746 25.10 18.96 31.11
C ALA A 746 25.97 20.03 31.81
N PHE A 747 25.89 20.12 33.14
CA PHE A 747 26.73 21.02 33.93
C PHE A 747 28.24 20.72 33.82
N TYR A 748 28.62 19.44 33.78
CA TYR A 748 30.01 19.04 33.53
C TYR A 748 30.54 19.64 32.22
N TRP A 749 29.78 19.53 31.13
CA TRP A 749 30.17 20.09 29.83
C TRP A 749 30.17 21.61 29.82
N MET A 750 29.23 22.25 30.51
CA MET A 750 29.22 23.70 30.67
C MET A 750 30.50 24.19 31.39
N MET A 751 30.94 23.48 32.43
CA MET A 751 32.19 23.79 33.11
C MET A 751 33.43 23.54 32.24
N ASN A 752 33.42 22.48 31.42
CA ASN A 752 34.50 22.22 30.49
C ASN A 752 34.59 23.29 29.39
N ALA A 753 33.45 23.75 28.88
CA ALA A 753 33.38 24.86 27.94
C ALA A 753 33.98 26.15 28.54
N LEU A 754 33.64 26.45 29.79
CA LEU A 754 34.18 27.61 30.50
C LEU A 754 35.70 27.49 30.73
N TYR A 755 36.20 26.29 31.01
CA TYR A 755 37.64 26.01 31.04
C TYR A 755 38.31 26.33 29.69
N TRP A 756 37.73 25.90 28.56
CA TRP A 756 38.29 26.20 27.24
C TRP A 756 38.24 27.69 26.89
N VAL A 757 37.15 28.38 27.19
CA VAL A 757 37.04 29.84 27.02
C VAL A 757 38.12 30.56 27.84
N ALA A 758 38.35 30.13 29.09
CA ALA A 758 39.38 30.72 29.94
C ALA A 758 40.80 30.41 29.44
N LYS A 759 41.05 29.17 28.99
CA LYS A 759 42.35 28.72 28.50
C LYS A 759 42.76 29.40 27.19
N ASN A 760 41.81 29.63 26.29
CA ASN A 760 42.10 30.15 24.95
C ASN A 760 42.39 31.66 24.92
N ASN A 761 42.48 32.35 26.09
CA ASN A 761 42.87 33.76 26.23
C ASN A 761 42.20 34.71 25.22
N LEU A 762 40.94 34.42 24.87
CA LEU A 762 40.20 35.20 23.90
C LEU A 762 40.01 36.62 24.46
N MET A 763 40.78 37.60 23.99
CA MET A 763 40.74 38.99 24.51
C MET A 763 39.40 39.72 24.23
N GLN A 764 38.44 39.07 23.58
CA GLN A 764 37.03 39.51 23.46
C GLN A 764 36.11 38.96 24.59
N THR A 765 36.66 38.26 25.60
CA THR A 765 35.92 37.46 26.61
C THR A 765 35.27 38.21 27.77
N GLY A 766 35.22 39.54 27.76
CA GLY A 766 34.41 40.26 28.74
C GLY A 766 32.97 39.75 28.74
N ASN A 767 32.36 39.63 27.56
CA ASN A 767 30.95 39.23 27.44
C ASN A 767 30.73 37.73 27.64
N ILE A 768 31.58 36.85 27.08
CA ILE A 768 31.35 35.40 27.18
C ILE A 768 31.49 34.91 28.63
N LYS A 769 32.51 35.34 29.39
CA LYS A 769 32.63 34.98 30.81
C LYS A 769 31.44 35.51 31.62
N ASN A 770 30.93 36.69 31.26
CA ASN A 770 29.71 37.25 31.85
C ASN A 770 28.47 36.41 31.48
N ASP A 771 28.36 35.87 30.27
CA ASP A 771 27.21 35.04 29.87
C ASP A 771 27.11 33.76 30.72
N PHE A 772 28.23 33.06 30.94
CA PHE A 772 28.25 31.89 31.84
C PHE A 772 27.86 32.29 33.27
N LEU A 773 28.40 33.42 33.77
CA LEU A 773 28.06 33.93 35.09
C LEU A 773 26.57 34.29 35.21
N VAL A 774 26.01 34.95 34.20
CA VAL A 774 24.60 35.31 34.11
C VAL A 774 23.74 34.05 34.07
N ILE A 775 24.12 33.02 33.31
CA ILE A 775 23.42 31.72 33.31
C ILE A 775 23.37 31.13 34.72
N PHE A 776 24.52 31.04 35.42
CA PHE A 776 24.57 30.50 36.79
C PHE A 776 23.76 31.33 37.77
N VAL A 777 23.86 32.66 37.71
CA VAL A 777 23.11 33.58 38.59
C VAL A 777 21.62 33.49 38.30
N MET A 778 21.19 33.42 37.05
CA MET A 778 19.77 33.33 36.69
C MET A 778 19.16 31.99 37.10
N LEU A 779 19.87 30.87 36.88
CA LEU A 779 19.44 29.56 37.38
C LEU A 779 19.30 29.57 38.91
N PHE A 780 20.25 30.21 39.61
CA PHE A 780 20.24 30.32 41.06
C PHE A 780 19.10 31.21 41.58
N CYS A 781 18.97 32.44 41.06
CA CYS A 781 18.01 33.43 41.52
C CYS A 781 16.55 33.04 41.22
N LYS A 782 16.30 32.32 40.12
CA LYS A 782 14.94 31.87 39.77
C LYS A 782 14.52 30.57 40.46
N SER A 783 15.46 29.82 41.03
CA SER A 783 15.14 28.61 41.78
C SER A 783 14.67 28.99 43.19
N LYS A 784 13.38 28.80 43.51
CA LYS A 784 12.83 29.05 44.87
C LYS A 784 13.42 28.11 45.95
N LYS A 785 14.12 27.05 45.55
CA LYS A 785 14.86 26.12 46.43
C LYS A 785 16.27 25.94 45.88
N ILE A 786 17.29 26.04 46.75
CA ILE A 786 18.61 25.53 46.39
C ILE A 786 18.46 24.01 46.36
N GLU A 787 18.37 23.42 45.16
CA GLU A 787 18.42 21.97 45.05
C GLU A 787 19.77 21.48 45.59
N LYS A 788 19.74 20.42 46.39
CA LYS A 788 20.93 19.73 46.92
C LYS A 788 21.96 19.48 45.81
N THR A 789 21.48 19.17 44.61
CA THR A 789 22.29 18.95 43.39
C THR A 789 23.05 20.19 42.93
N LEU A 790 22.44 21.39 42.99
CA LEU A 790 23.10 22.64 42.64
C LEU A 790 24.18 23.00 43.68
N LEU A 791 23.90 22.73 44.96
CA LEU A 791 24.83 22.93 46.07
C LEU A 791 26.01 21.95 46.00
N GLU A 792 25.74 20.65 45.78
CA GLU A 792 26.73 19.59 45.55
C GLU A 792 27.65 19.95 44.37
N MET A 793 27.06 20.46 43.28
CA MET A 793 27.79 20.89 42.09
C MET A 793 28.71 22.08 42.37
N ILE A 794 28.23 23.10 43.08
CA ILE A 794 29.03 24.25 43.51
C ILE A 794 30.18 23.80 44.43
N THR A 795 29.95 22.86 45.35
CA THR A 795 30.99 22.29 46.22
C THR A 795 31.99 21.39 45.50
N SER A 796 31.65 20.86 44.32
CA SER A 796 32.55 20.03 43.50
C SER A 796 33.52 20.84 42.61
N LEU A 797 33.31 22.15 42.50
CA LEU A 797 34.18 23.05 41.74
C LEU A 797 35.55 23.21 42.43
N LYS A 798 36.64 23.09 41.66
CA LYS A 798 38.00 23.32 42.19
C LYS A 798 38.11 24.72 42.82
N LYS A 799 38.81 24.79 43.96
CA LYS A 799 39.02 26.00 44.79
C LYS A 799 39.47 27.23 43.98
N GLU A 800 40.26 27.03 42.93
CA GLU A 800 40.77 28.07 42.03
C GLU A 800 39.66 28.80 41.24
N PHE A 801 38.58 28.09 40.89
CA PHE A 801 37.44 28.65 40.15
C PHE A 801 36.59 29.58 41.03
N PHE A 802 36.49 29.26 42.32
CA PHE A 802 35.73 30.04 43.29
C PHE A 802 36.38 31.41 43.56
N TYR A 803 37.71 31.47 43.62
CA TYR A 803 38.43 32.72 43.84
C TYR A 803 38.35 33.65 42.62
N SER A 804 38.48 33.13 41.40
CA SER A 804 38.26 33.92 40.18
C SER A 804 36.82 34.42 40.03
N LEU A 805 35.82 33.62 40.43
CA LEU A 805 34.41 34.02 40.47
C LEU A 805 34.17 35.16 41.48
N PHE A 806 34.78 35.06 42.67
CA PHE A 806 34.60 36.03 43.76
C PHE A 806 35.33 37.36 43.48
N ASP A 807 36.54 37.32 42.89
CA ASP A 807 37.31 38.52 42.54
C ASP A 807 36.66 39.32 41.40
N ILE A 808 36.05 38.65 40.41
CA ILE A 808 35.33 39.29 39.30
C ILE A 808 34.00 39.93 39.76
N LEU A 809 33.26 39.24 40.65
CA LEU A 809 32.05 39.79 41.27
C LEU A 809 32.36 41.03 42.14
N ARG A 810 33.55 41.09 42.74
CA ARG A 810 34.03 42.23 43.55
C ARG A 810 34.53 43.40 42.69
N GLU A 811 35.25 43.14 41.60
CA GLU A 811 35.80 44.17 40.71
C GLU A 811 34.74 44.92 39.89
N LYS A 812 33.63 44.27 39.53
CA LYS A 812 32.66 44.81 38.55
C LYS A 812 31.42 45.49 39.15
N SER A 813 31.29 45.54 40.47
CA SER A 813 30.15 46.17 41.16
C SER A 813 28.76 45.64 40.76
N LEU A 814 28.66 44.39 40.27
CA LEU A 814 27.43 43.77 39.74
C LEU A 814 26.50 43.18 40.83
N LEU A 815 26.63 43.63 42.09
CA LEU A 815 25.68 43.26 43.16
C LEU A 815 24.44 44.17 43.08
N PRO A 816 23.20 43.62 42.98
CA PRO A 816 21.97 44.43 42.94
C PRO A 816 21.68 45.12 44.29
N PRO A 817 20.75 46.10 44.34
CA PRO A 817 20.48 46.88 45.55
C PRO A 817 19.96 46.02 46.70
N VAL A 818 20.37 46.45 47.90
CA VAL A 818 20.15 46.01 49.31
C VAL A 818 19.40 44.67 49.57
N ALA A 819 18.27 44.36 48.94
CA ALA A 819 17.52 43.12 49.15
C ALA A 819 18.19 41.86 48.55
N ALA A 820 18.92 41.98 47.45
CA ALA A 820 19.65 40.85 46.85
C ALA A 820 21.00 40.58 47.54
N LYS A 821 21.57 41.60 48.18
CA LYS A 821 22.86 41.52 48.89
C LYS A 821 22.77 40.60 50.11
N GLU A 822 21.65 40.63 50.84
CA GLU A 822 21.41 39.76 51.99
C GLU A 822 21.18 38.30 51.58
N GLN A 823 20.50 38.04 50.47
CA GLN A 823 20.30 36.67 49.97
C GLN A 823 21.60 36.08 49.41
N ILE A 824 22.41 36.86 48.68
CA ILE A 824 23.71 36.41 48.17
C ILE A 824 24.72 36.24 49.33
N LEU A 825 24.75 37.15 50.32
CA LEU A 825 25.57 36.97 51.52
C LEU A 825 25.11 35.78 52.36
N ALA A 826 23.80 35.57 52.54
CA ALA A 826 23.26 34.39 53.24
C ALA A 826 23.65 33.09 52.53
N VAL A 827 23.71 33.09 51.20
CA VAL A 827 24.17 31.96 50.39
C VAL A 827 25.68 31.76 50.52
N CYS A 828 26.49 32.82 50.48
CA CYS A 828 27.93 32.74 50.73
C CYS A 828 28.23 32.26 52.16
N PHE A 829 27.44 32.67 53.16
CA PHE A 829 27.53 32.20 54.54
C PHE A 829 27.06 30.75 54.70
N SER A 830 25.99 30.33 54.02
CA SER A 830 25.53 28.93 53.99
C SER A 830 26.55 28.02 53.31
N ILE A 831 27.13 28.42 52.18
CA ILE A 831 28.19 27.67 51.48
C ILE A 831 29.44 27.55 52.37
N LYS A 832 29.85 28.64 53.05
CA LYS A 832 30.97 28.62 54.00
C LYS A 832 30.69 27.71 55.22
N LYS A 833 29.45 27.68 55.71
CA LYS A 833 29.00 26.85 56.83
C LYS A 833 28.96 25.36 56.44
N GLU A 834 28.40 25.03 55.27
CA GLU A 834 28.37 23.65 54.77
C GLU A 834 29.75 23.12 54.37
N LEU A 835 30.62 23.93 53.75
CA LEU A 835 32.01 23.51 53.51
C LEU A 835 32.75 23.22 54.82
N SER A 836 32.48 23.98 55.88
CA SER A 836 33.07 23.74 57.21
C SER A 836 32.56 22.45 57.84
N THR A 837 31.26 22.14 57.67
CA THR A 837 30.65 20.88 58.15
C THR A 837 31.16 19.69 57.35
N TYR A 838 31.19 19.78 56.02
CA TYR A 838 31.70 18.73 55.14
C TYR A 838 33.18 18.41 55.40
N LEU A 839 34.03 19.43 55.59
CA LEU A 839 35.43 19.23 55.98
C LEU A 839 35.58 18.57 57.36
N LYS A 840 34.71 18.90 58.32
CA LYS A 840 34.69 18.27 59.65
C LYS A 840 34.24 16.81 59.59
N ASP A 841 33.23 16.50 58.78
CA ASP A 841 32.70 15.13 58.64
C ASP A 841 33.65 14.26 57.82
N TYR A 842 34.26 14.79 56.77
CA TYR A 842 35.29 14.11 56.00
C TYR A 842 36.57 13.85 56.83
N LEU A 843 37.01 14.82 57.66
CA LEU A 843 38.11 14.61 58.59
C LEU A 843 37.78 13.56 59.66
N LYS A 844 36.54 13.56 60.19
CA LYS A 844 36.07 12.52 61.12
C LYS A 844 36.10 11.13 60.47
N ASP A 845 35.68 11.01 59.22
CA ASP A 845 35.64 9.73 58.51
C ASP A 845 37.04 9.22 58.16
N VAL A 846 37.96 10.11 57.76
CA VAL A 846 39.38 9.79 57.54
C VAL A 846 40.07 9.36 58.84
N LEU A 847 39.75 9.98 59.98
CA LEU A 847 40.34 9.66 61.27
C LEU A 847 39.74 8.41 61.92
N LYS A 848 38.48 8.07 61.62
CA LYS A 848 37.80 6.82 62.06
C LYS A 848 38.52 5.55 61.57
N HIS A 849 39.25 5.67 60.46
CA HIS A 849 39.97 4.57 59.81
C HIS A 849 41.49 4.64 60.01
N SER A 850 41.97 5.53 60.90
CA SER A 850 43.40 5.63 61.25
C SER A 850 43.71 4.82 62.52
N SER A 851 44.77 4.02 62.51
CA SER A 851 45.14 3.10 63.60
C SER A 851 46.02 3.74 64.69
N GLN A 852 46.15 5.07 64.75
CA GLN A 852 47.03 5.76 65.69
C GLN A 852 46.24 6.44 66.82
N ALA A 853 46.45 5.96 68.06
CA ALA A 853 45.74 6.44 69.26
C ALA A 853 46.00 7.93 69.58
N ASP A 854 47.19 8.44 69.27
CA ASP A 854 47.59 9.82 69.62
C ASP A 854 46.91 10.89 68.76
N LEU A 855 46.52 10.56 67.53
CA LEU A 855 45.76 11.47 66.65
C LEU A 855 44.29 11.59 67.07
N LYS A 856 43.77 10.60 67.80
CA LYS A 856 42.40 10.57 68.28
C LYS A 856 42.22 11.49 69.50
N ASP A 857 43.16 11.48 70.44
CA ASP A 857 43.15 12.34 71.65
C ASP A 857 43.34 13.83 71.34
N GLN A 858 44.16 14.18 70.34
CA GLN A 858 44.38 15.57 69.92
C GLN A 858 43.18 16.21 69.18
N CYS A 859 42.34 15.38 68.56
CA CYS A 859 41.16 15.82 67.83
C CYS A 859 39.93 16.00 68.75
N GLU A 860 39.78 15.15 69.77
CA GLU A 860 38.73 15.30 70.79
C GLU A 860 38.91 16.58 71.64
N LYS A 861 40.14 17.10 71.73
CA LYS A 861 40.46 18.38 72.40
C LYS A 861 40.32 19.63 71.52
N GLY A 862 39.87 19.51 70.27
CA GLY A 862 39.48 20.66 69.44
C GLY A 862 40.64 21.49 68.86
N THR A 863 41.80 20.91 68.61
CA THR A 863 42.98 21.63 68.12
C THR A 863 42.88 21.98 66.62
N SER A 864 43.18 23.22 66.24
CA SER A 864 43.08 23.69 64.84
C SER A 864 44.09 23.02 63.91
N LEU A 865 43.69 22.76 62.65
CA LEU A 865 44.48 22.14 61.58
C LEU A 865 45.88 22.75 61.37
N ALA A 866 46.05 24.06 61.62
CA ALA A 866 47.35 24.74 61.54
C ALA A 866 48.38 24.19 62.54
N LYS A 867 47.97 23.89 63.78
CA LYS A 867 48.83 23.35 64.83
C LYS A 867 49.23 21.89 64.59
N LEU A 868 48.38 21.13 63.90
CA LEU A 868 48.65 19.74 63.47
C LEU A 868 49.71 19.68 62.35
N ILE A 869 49.73 20.69 61.48
CA ILE A 869 50.73 20.86 60.41
C ILE A 869 52.08 21.32 60.99
N ASP A 870 52.07 22.18 62.01
CA ASP A 870 53.28 22.61 62.73
C ASP A 870 53.90 21.48 63.56
N TYR A 871 53.08 20.71 64.29
CA TYR A 871 53.53 19.54 65.07
C TYR A 871 54.27 18.50 64.23
N HIS A 872 53.80 18.23 63.01
CA HIS A 872 54.46 17.29 62.10
C HIS A 872 55.65 17.90 61.32
N SER A 873 55.68 19.21 61.13
CA SER A 873 56.85 19.90 60.56
C SER A 873 58.06 19.85 61.51
N ASP A 874 57.83 19.85 62.83
CA ASP A 874 58.89 19.69 63.82
C ASP A 874 59.38 18.24 63.99
N GLN A 875 58.50 17.23 63.84
CA GLN A 875 58.89 15.81 63.78
C GLN A 875 59.83 15.49 62.60
N LYS A 876 59.71 16.24 61.49
CA LYS A 876 60.57 16.09 60.30
C LYS A 876 62.01 16.60 60.53
N LYS A 877 62.24 17.47 61.52
CA LYS A 877 63.58 17.89 61.93
C LYS A 877 64.32 16.82 62.74
N GLN A 878 63.63 15.78 63.23
CA GLN A 878 64.18 14.71 64.07
C GLN A 878 64.42 13.37 63.34
N GLY A 879 64.52 13.39 62.00
CA GLY A 879 65.05 12.24 61.24
C GLY A 879 64.09 11.07 60.93
N GLY A 880 62.78 11.21 61.18
CA GLY A 880 61.79 10.20 60.81
C GLY A 880 61.50 10.15 59.29
N LYS A 881 61.43 8.95 58.69
CA LYS A 881 61.09 8.75 57.26
C LYS A 881 59.64 9.19 56.96
N PRO A 882 59.40 10.07 55.96
CA PRO A 882 58.05 10.52 55.63
C PRO A 882 57.44 9.70 54.49
N THR A 883 56.66 8.67 54.83
CA THR A 883 55.94 7.86 53.83
C THR A 883 54.51 8.37 53.57
N ALA A 884 53.83 9.00 54.53
CA ALA A 884 52.42 9.37 54.40
C ALA A 884 52.17 10.63 53.53
N THR A 885 52.96 11.71 53.69
CA THR A 885 52.76 12.95 52.91
C THR A 885 53.14 12.79 51.44
N ARG A 886 54.13 11.94 51.12
CA ARG A 886 54.50 11.65 49.73
C ARG A 886 53.41 10.86 49.01
N LEU A 887 52.73 9.95 49.72
CA LEU A 887 51.54 9.22 49.24
C LEU A 887 50.30 10.12 49.10
N LEU A 888 50.12 11.08 50.02
CA LEU A 888 49.03 12.06 49.96
C LEU A 888 49.21 13.03 48.77
N VAL A 889 50.43 13.51 48.54
CA VAL A 889 50.77 14.41 47.41
C VAL A 889 50.78 13.66 46.07
N GLN A 890 51.25 12.40 46.01
CA GLN A 890 51.14 11.58 44.79
C GLN A 890 49.68 11.24 44.42
N LYS A 891 48.78 11.05 45.40
CA LYS A 891 47.36 10.82 45.14
C LYS A 891 46.59 12.11 44.78
N LEU A 892 47.01 13.27 45.27
CA LEU A 892 46.37 14.55 44.96
C LEU A 892 46.79 15.16 43.60
N CYS A 893 47.98 14.83 43.07
CA CYS A 893 48.51 15.48 41.86
C CYS A 893 48.65 14.58 40.62
N GLY A 894 48.35 13.28 40.69
CA GLY A 894 48.56 12.35 39.58
C GLY A 894 50.06 12.09 39.29
N GLN A 895 50.39 10.90 38.81
CA GLN A 895 51.77 10.51 38.52
C GLN A 895 52.31 11.28 37.30
N ASN A 896 52.91 12.46 37.52
CA ASN A 896 54.02 13.09 36.77
C ASN A 896 53.98 14.62 36.86
N SER A 897 54.56 15.20 37.92
CA SER A 897 55.15 16.55 37.87
C SER A 897 56.11 16.74 39.06
N THR A 898 57.26 17.34 38.78
CA THR A 898 58.45 17.43 39.64
C THR A 898 58.33 18.55 40.69
N GLY A 899 58.77 18.26 41.91
CA GLY A 899 58.37 18.97 43.13
C GLY A 899 59.19 20.22 43.52
N ASN A 900 59.44 21.15 42.60
CA ASN A 900 60.24 22.35 42.92
C ASN A 900 59.46 23.69 43.03
N PHE A 901 58.14 23.70 42.78
CA PHE A 901 57.35 24.94 42.79
C PHE A 901 56.67 25.27 44.14
N VAL A 902 56.29 24.23 44.91
CA VAL A 902 55.50 24.39 46.15
C VAL A 902 56.29 25.07 47.28
N GLY A 903 57.60 24.84 47.35
CA GLY A 903 58.45 25.44 48.40
C GLY A 903 58.63 26.95 48.29
N ARG A 904 58.48 27.54 47.09
CA ARG A 904 58.60 29.00 46.88
C ARG A 904 57.28 29.76 47.13
N PHE A 905 56.14 29.06 47.06
CA PHE A 905 54.82 29.67 47.22
C PHE A 905 54.45 29.91 48.70
N PHE A 906 54.76 28.94 49.59
CA PHE A 906 54.47 29.07 51.03
C PHE A 906 55.35 30.10 51.75
N LYS A 907 56.55 30.38 51.23
CA LYS A 907 57.43 31.43 51.79
C LYS A 907 56.88 32.84 51.54
N ARG A 908 56.30 33.09 50.36
CA ARG A 908 55.71 34.41 50.00
C ARG A 908 54.38 34.72 50.71
N THR A 909 53.61 33.72 51.12
CA THR A 909 52.34 33.93 51.83
C THR A 909 52.57 34.21 53.32
N ALA A 910 53.55 33.55 53.94
CA ALA A 910 53.96 33.84 55.32
C ALA A 910 54.56 35.25 55.50
N ASP A 911 55.37 35.71 54.53
CA ASP A 911 55.99 37.04 54.57
C ASP A 911 54.96 38.18 54.42
N ASN A 912 53.85 37.95 53.69
CA ASN A 912 52.78 38.93 53.49
C ASN A 912 51.78 39.03 54.67
N ASP A 913 51.55 37.92 55.39
CA ASP A 913 50.66 37.90 56.57
C ASP A 913 51.37 38.47 57.82
N ALA A 914 52.71 38.43 57.88
CA ALA A 914 53.48 39.06 58.95
C ALA A 914 53.48 40.61 58.88
N GLN A 915 53.40 41.19 57.68
CA GLN A 915 53.35 42.65 57.49
C GLN A 915 51.98 43.27 57.82
N LYS A 916 50.90 42.47 57.82
CA LYS A 916 49.53 42.97 57.96
C LYS A 916 49.04 43.10 59.40
N ASN A 917 49.72 42.47 60.36
CA ASN A 917 49.34 42.48 61.78
C ASN A 917 50.05 43.57 62.62
N ALA A 918 50.74 44.53 61.99
CA ALA A 918 51.57 45.53 62.69
C ALA A 918 51.13 46.99 62.50
N LEU A 919 50.00 47.28 61.86
CA LEU A 919 49.51 48.65 61.66
C LEU A 919 48.03 48.77 62.06
N SER A 920 47.66 49.86 62.72
CA SER A 920 46.26 50.13 63.11
C SER A 920 45.47 50.75 61.94
N ASP A 921 44.14 50.62 61.96
CA ASP A 921 43.24 51.03 60.86
C ASP A 921 43.35 52.52 60.49
N ASP A 922 43.78 53.39 61.42
CA ASP A 922 43.98 54.83 61.16
C ASP A 922 45.27 55.13 60.37
N GLU A 923 46.30 54.28 60.48
CA GLU A 923 47.54 54.40 59.66
C GLU A 923 47.32 53.90 58.22
N LEU A 924 46.41 52.93 58.04
CA LEU A 924 46.00 52.46 56.72
C LEU A 924 45.20 53.54 55.95
N ALA A 925 44.37 54.31 56.63
CA ALA A 925 43.59 55.40 56.02
C ALA A 925 44.46 56.59 55.56
N SER A 926 45.56 56.87 56.27
CA SER A 926 46.55 57.91 55.92
C SER A 926 47.43 57.51 54.72
N GLN A 927 47.80 56.24 54.58
CA GLN A 927 48.50 55.75 53.37
C GLN A 927 47.60 55.71 52.13
N TYR A 928 46.31 55.42 52.28
CA TYR A 928 45.37 55.38 51.15
C TYR A 928 44.99 56.77 50.61
N SER A 929 45.03 57.81 51.45
CA SER A 929 44.76 59.20 51.03
C SER A 929 45.97 59.85 50.35
N SER A 930 47.21 59.46 50.70
CA SER A 930 48.44 59.94 50.03
C SER A 930 48.71 59.27 48.67
N GLN A 931 48.31 58.00 48.46
CA GLN A 931 48.45 57.32 47.16
C GLN A 931 47.39 57.72 46.12
N ARG A 932 46.26 58.29 46.53
CA ARG A 932 45.21 58.76 45.60
C ARG A 932 45.57 60.08 44.92
N SER A 933 46.52 60.82 45.48
CA SER A 933 46.98 62.13 44.98
C SER A 933 48.18 62.07 44.02
N SER A 934 48.81 60.90 43.82
CA SER A 934 49.96 60.71 42.93
C SER A 934 49.66 59.92 41.64
N ARG A 935 48.37 59.70 41.32
CA ARG A 935 47.93 59.02 40.08
C ARG A 935 46.90 59.79 39.26
N MET A 936 46.61 61.04 39.63
CA MET A 936 46.15 62.06 38.69
C MET A 936 47.35 62.91 38.25
N SER A 937 48.19 62.31 37.41
CA SER A 937 49.17 62.94 36.51
C SER A 937 49.59 61.91 35.47
#